data_AF-A0A0S7X783-F1
#
_entry.id   AF-A0A0S7X783-F1
#
_cell.length_a   1.000
_cell.length_b   1.000
_cell.length_c   1.000
_cell.angle_alpha   90.00
_cell.angle_beta   90.00
_cell.angle_gamma   90.00
#
_symmetry.space_group_name_H-M   'P 1'
#
loop_
_entity.id
_entity.type
_entity.pdbx_description
1 polymer ?
#
loop_
_entity_poly.entity_id
_entity_poly.type
_entity_poly.pdbx_seq_one_letter_code
_entity_poly.pdbx_strand_id
1 'polypeptide(L)'
;TYRQAIELARTATHRHEARKGYVKALTEGGREEEAQRFVEEYMQDVGGGPAQAAAMVTKIRVLLAKDDLTGAQKLAARIDRMPKAYQYHKDWGHILVADYQQDRAKKLAQEGKHAEALRIDDELIRDSKTPQANYNRAVTEKLALMPKVMEPRARVGACDKLLADARSKTLAHCILFSKVEAQFEAGNRKGARETAAILLAHPELYGLQKEKLTKLFGGNLPEPAFPKRDDPQVAQQLEQYENVLGQHAPPDEMATAAREMLSLLNRSGRPQEAIQRAEELLVAVTEPYVRQCVYRGLYDARTKAGDLTGAAETAQAMLRQVRAPRPYNPSAMRELTFQVFTDFAKQCRQRGRTDLARPLVDGLARFMSERDLTDADRNWAAATSFAAYRCLGDMRGALKFFRRGVNEFAKPPADLETVIQMAAGLADKTELPPDRQITMGESDASGLLADVAFAARWYFKNNPKGPTSSYAEPLHHAVDRMYTRSGKLLELARLIEEVVKDAPANHDISAGRKYRAAEIYLTVSKLGEARRALTELQRQWPSWHERAELLLADVDAKEDVKAAIKRLQQLHATAKNSRVWFASGERLYKLCEEQKQWEEALAVQKEMGKRDHRRLLKWAYWKEQQAKRPADAFALFSQHRQQKPNDHESYMGQARCLTKLERFEDALEICDVGCRHFPPGEKRRLLLLQSGWLCLRQLKRYQEAEKRFRGLLTAYPDTTETPSAEEGLIRSLNRLGKHAEALALCKVFLSAHSDHARALAIRQQLALAYVGLGKVKEAIELLEQAIAKHKLDRGNLPPEMLLTLARVHLASGDKAKAAAFAKEVIEKHSKDEDAKDTVEETRKVLEKTK
;
A
#
# COMPACT_ATOMS: atom_id res chain seq x y z
N THR A 1 -9.31 -6.15 -33.17
CA THR A 1 -8.25 -6.67 -32.28
C THR A 1 -8.36 -8.16 -32.04
N TYR A 2 -9.38 -8.68 -31.34
CA TYR A 2 -9.43 -10.13 -31.05
C TYR A 2 -9.58 -11.02 -32.30
N ARG A 3 -10.36 -10.62 -33.33
CA ARG A 3 -10.40 -11.35 -34.62
C ARG A 3 -9.01 -11.48 -35.27
N GLN A 4 -8.27 -10.37 -35.34
CA GLN A 4 -6.87 -10.37 -35.80
C GLN A 4 -5.96 -11.23 -34.92
N ALA A 5 -6.17 -11.23 -33.59
CA ALA A 5 -5.39 -12.07 -32.68
C ALA A 5 -5.68 -13.57 -32.87
N ILE A 6 -6.90 -13.95 -33.24
CA ILE A 6 -7.27 -15.34 -33.57
C ILE A 6 -6.56 -15.79 -34.85
N GLU A 7 -6.54 -14.93 -35.88
CA GLU A 7 -5.87 -15.19 -37.16
C GLU A 7 -4.34 -15.29 -37.00
N LEU A 8 -3.74 -14.39 -36.21
CA LEU A 8 -2.29 -14.32 -35.98
C LEU A 8 -1.78 -15.35 -34.95
N ALA A 9 -2.67 -16.07 -34.26
CA ALA A 9 -2.29 -17.02 -33.24
C ALA A 9 -1.58 -18.25 -33.82
N ARG A 10 -0.29 -18.37 -33.50
CA ARG A 10 0.59 -19.48 -33.92
C ARG A 10 0.38 -20.79 -33.18
N THR A 11 -0.32 -20.79 -32.04
CA THR A 11 -0.58 -21.98 -31.22
C THR A 11 -2.07 -22.12 -30.91
N ALA A 12 -2.53 -23.37 -30.72
CA ALA A 12 -3.91 -23.65 -30.34
C ALA A 12 -4.32 -22.98 -29.03
N THR A 13 -3.39 -22.87 -28.07
CA THR A 13 -3.61 -22.20 -26.77
C THR A 13 -3.81 -20.69 -26.93
N HIS A 14 -2.96 -20.01 -27.71
CA HIS A 14 -3.14 -18.57 -27.98
C HIS A 14 -4.41 -18.30 -28.77
N ARG A 15 -4.74 -19.20 -29.71
CA ARG A 15 -6.00 -19.11 -30.47
C ARG A 15 -7.20 -19.29 -29.55
N HIS A 16 -7.16 -20.22 -28.61
CA HIS A 16 -8.20 -20.42 -27.60
C HIS A 16 -8.40 -19.20 -26.70
N GLU A 17 -7.32 -18.63 -26.14
CA GLU A 17 -7.42 -17.44 -25.29
C GLU A 17 -7.92 -16.21 -26.07
N ALA A 18 -7.50 -16.04 -27.33
CA ALA A 18 -8.03 -14.99 -28.20
C ALA A 18 -9.53 -15.20 -28.52
N ARG A 19 -9.97 -16.45 -28.74
CA ARG A 19 -11.38 -16.83 -28.93
C ARG A 19 -12.21 -16.54 -27.68
N LYS A 20 -11.72 -16.91 -26.49
CA LYS A 20 -12.35 -16.61 -25.20
C LYS A 20 -12.46 -15.11 -24.93
N GLY A 21 -11.40 -14.35 -25.21
CA GLY A 21 -11.38 -12.89 -25.10
C GLY A 21 -12.36 -12.22 -26.08
N TYR A 22 -12.46 -12.74 -27.30
CA TYR A 22 -13.43 -12.26 -28.29
C TYR A 22 -14.87 -12.45 -27.83
N VAL A 23 -15.21 -13.66 -27.37
CA VAL A 23 -16.56 -13.98 -26.86
C VAL A 23 -16.90 -13.12 -25.66
N LYS A 24 -15.96 -12.94 -24.72
CA LYS A 24 -16.15 -12.06 -23.57
C LYS A 24 -16.48 -10.62 -23.99
N ALA A 25 -15.72 -10.08 -24.95
CA ALA A 25 -15.96 -8.73 -25.44
C ALA A 25 -17.31 -8.57 -26.16
N LEU A 26 -17.77 -9.60 -26.88
CA LEU A 26 -19.10 -9.59 -27.51
C LEU A 26 -20.22 -9.65 -26.46
N THR A 27 -20.10 -10.50 -25.44
CA THR A 27 -21.10 -10.60 -24.37
C THR A 27 -21.14 -9.34 -23.50
N GLU A 28 -20.00 -8.72 -23.19
CA GLU A 28 -19.96 -7.45 -22.46
C GLU A 28 -20.49 -6.26 -23.29
N GLY A 29 -20.45 -6.39 -24.62
CA GLY A 29 -20.95 -5.39 -25.56
C GLY A 29 -22.40 -5.59 -26.02
N GLY A 30 -23.17 -6.50 -25.41
CA GLY A 30 -24.58 -6.75 -25.76
C GLY A 30 -24.79 -7.44 -27.12
N ARG A 31 -23.82 -8.24 -27.58
CA ARG A 31 -23.84 -8.95 -28.88
C ARG A 31 -23.88 -10.47 -28.69
N GLU A 32 -24.82 -10.95 -27.89
CA GLU A 32 -24.90 -12.36 -27.47
C GLU A 32 -25.23 -13.32 -28.62
N GLU A 33 -26.03 -12.87 -29.59
CA GLU A 33 -26.36 -13.64 -30.81
C GLU A 33 -25.12 -13.93 -31.66
N GLU A 34 -24.24 -12.94 -31.80
CA GLU A 34 -22.98 -13.12 -32.53
C GLU A 34 -21.98 -13.96 -31.74
N ALA A 35 -21.93 -13.76 -30.43
CA ALA A 35 -21.13 -14.59 -29.54
C ALA A 35 -21.55 -16.07 -29.63
N GLN A 36 -22.86 -16.33 -29.67
CA GLN A 36 -23.41 -17.67 -29.81
C GLN A 36 -22.98 -18.34 -31.12
N ARG A 37 -23.20 -17.67 -32.27
CA ARG A 37 -22.80 -18.20 -33.59
C ARG A 37 -21.32 -18.50 -33.64
N PHE A 38 -20.49 -17.59 -33.13
CA PHE A 38 -19.04 -17.76 -33.10
C PHE A 38 -18.60 -18.95 -32.21
N VAL A 39 -19.24 -19.14 -31.05
CA VAL A 39 -18.92 -20.27 -30.18
C VAL A 39 -19.39 -21.61 -30.77
N GLU A 40 -20.49 -21.61 -31.52
CA GLU A 40 -20.98 -22.81 -32.21
C GLU A 40 -20.05 -23.23 -33.35
N GLU A 41 -19.59 -22.27 -34.15
CA GLU A 41 -18.53 -22.48 -35.14
C GLU A 41 -17.24 -22.95 -34.47
N TYR A 42 -16.83 -22.31 -33.36
CA TYR A 42 -15.66 -22.71 -32.59
C TYR A 42 -15.78 -24.16 -32.08
N MET A 43 -16.96 -24.57 -31.63
CA MET A 43 -17.21 -25.94 -31.16
C MET A 43 -17.17 -26.99 -32.28
N GLN A 44 -17.52 -26.60 -33.52
CA GLN A 44 -17.42 -27.46 -34.70
C GLN A 44 -15.95 -27.58 -35.17
N ASP A 45 -15.18 -26.50 -35.03
CA ASP A 45 -13.76 -26.41 -35.41
C ASP A 45 -12.80 -27.24 -34.52
N VAL A 46 -13.18 -27.54 -33.28
CA VAL A 46 -12.28 -28.21 -32.31
C VAL A 46 -12.48 -29.71 -32.25
N GLY A 47 -11.37 -30.45 -32.30
CA GLY A 47 -11.35 -31.89 -32.05
C GLY A 47 -11.77 -32.27 -30.61
N GLY A 48 -12.06 -33.55 -30.41
CA GLY A 48 -12.61 -34.07 -29.15
C GLY A 48 -11.69 -33.97 -27.92
N GLY A 49 -12.29 -33.93 -26.73
CA GLY A 49 -11.59 -33.97 -25.44
C GLY A 49 -11.39 -32.59 -24.79
N PRO A 50 -10.15 -32.16 -24.46
CA PRO A 50 -9.91 -30.92 -23.71
C PRO A 50 -10.34 -29.64 -24.44
N ALA A 51 -10.13 -29.56 -25.76
CA ALA A 51 -10.47 -28.38 -26.55
C ALA A 51 -11.99 -28.18 -26.67
N GLN A 52 -12.73 -29.27 -26.79
CA GLN A 52 -14.19 -29.26 -26.79
C GLN A 52 -14.74 -28.86 -25.41
N ALA A 53 -14.14 -29.32 -24.31
CA ALA A 53 -14.51 -28.86 -22.96
C ALA A 53 -14.26 -27.36 -22.79
N ALA A 54 -13.14 -26.83 -23.28
CA ALA A 54 -12.81 -25.41 -23.22
C ALA A 54 -13.80 -24.55 -24.04
N ALA A 55 -14.22 -25.03 -25.21
CA ALA A 55 -15.27 -24.39 -26.01
C ALA A 55 -16.64 -24.42 -25.31
N MET A 56 -16.99 -25.52 -24.63
CA MET A 56 -18.19 -25.60 -23.81
C MET A 56 -18.17 -24.62 -22.62
N VAL A 57 -17.03 -24.43 -21.94
CA VAL A 57 -16.87 -23.38 -20.91
C VAL A 57 -17.12 -22.00 -21.49
N THR A 58 -16.69 -21.77 -22.73
CA THR A 58 -16.92 -20.50 -23.43
C THR A 58 -18.40 -20.32 -23.77
N LYS A 59 -19.10 -21.40 -24.15
CA LYS A 59 -20.55 -21.40 -24.39
C LYS A 59 -21.35 -21.14 -23.13
N ILE A 60 -20.92 -21.66 -21.97
CA ILE A 60 -21.54 -21.35 -20.66
C ILE A 60 -21.60 -19.82 -20.47
N ARG A 61 -20.53 -19.08 -20.79
CA ARG A 61 -20.53 -17.61 -20.66
C ARG A 61 -21.59 -16.92 -21.53
N VAL A 62 -21.78 -17.41 -22.76
CA VAL A 62 -22.79 -16.86 -23.68
C VAL A 62 -24.20 -17.15 -23.16
N LEU A 63 -24.45 -18.36 -22.67
CA LEU A 63 -25.74 -18.73 -22.09
C LEU A 63 -26.07 -17.87 -20.86
N LEU A 64 -25.09 -17.65 -19.97
CA LEU A 64 -25.26 -16.79 -18.80
C LEU A 64 -25.49 -15.32 -19.19
N ALA A 65 -24.84 -14.81 -20.24
CA ALA A 65 -25.11 -13.46 -20.76
C ALA A 65 -26.54 -13.31 -21.32
N LYS A 66 -27.15 -14.41 -21.78
CA LYS A 66 -28.55 -14.49 -22.21
C LYS A 66 -29.53 -14.84 -21.08
N ASP A 67 -29.06 -14.83 -19.83
CA ASP A 67 -29.81 -15.25 -18.64
C ASP A 67 -30.33 -16.73 -18.69
N ASP A 68 -29.73 -17.60 -19.52
CA ASP A 68 -30.04 -19.03 -19.58
C ASP A 68 -29.19 -19.84 -18.59
N LEU A 69 -29.57 -19.76 -17.31
CA LEU A 69 -28.94 -20.52 -16.23
C LEU A 69 -29.08 -22.04 -16.41
N THR A 70 -30.25 -22.50 -16.86
CA THR A 70 -30.54 -23.93 -17.01
C THR A 70 -29.66 -24.56 -18.09
N GLY A 71 -29.50 -23.88 -19.22
CA GLY A 71 -28.59 -24.29 -20.29
C GLY A 71 -27.14 -24.33 -19.82
N ALA A 72 -26.70 -23.31 -19.06
CA ALA A 72 -25.36 -23.24 -18.49
C ALA A 72 -25.07 -24.41 -17.53
N GLN A 73 -26.00 -24.72 -16.62
CA GLN A 73 -25.87 -25.84 -15.67
C GLN A 73 -25.84 -27.21 -16.37
N LYS A 74 -26.71 -27.43 -17.36
CA LYS A 74 -26.70 -28.65 -18.18
C LYS A 74 -25.36 -28.82 -18.90
N LEU A 75 -24.77 -27.73 -19.38
CA LEU A 75 -23.50 -27.76 -20.08
C LEU A 75 -22.33 -28.01 -19.12
N ALA A 76 -22.33 -27.43 -17.92
CA ALA A 76 -21.36 -27.72 -16.86
C ALA A 76 -21.40 -29.22 -16.47
N ALA A 77 -22.60 -29.78 -16.26
CA ALA A 77 -22.78 -31.21 -15.97
C ALA A 77 -22.32 -32.12 -17.12
N ARG A 78 -22.42 -31.66 -18.37
CA ARG A 78 -21.90 -32.38 -19.53
C ARG A 78 -20.36 -32.40 -19.53
N ILE A 79 -19.71 -31.29 -19.19
CA ILE A 79 -18.24 -31.21 -19.07
C ILE A 79 -17.72 -32.17 -17.99
N ASP A 80 -18.43 -32.31 -16.86
CA ASP A 80 -18.04 -33.24 -15.79
C ASP A 80 -17.91 -34.69 -16.28
N ARG A 81 -18.82 -35.11 -17.16
CA ARG A 81 -18.90 -36.46 -17.74
C ARG A 81 -17.89 -36.70 -18.86
N MET A 82 -17.13 -35.69 -19.28
CA MET A 82 -16.13 -35.85 -20.33
C MET A 82 -14.85 -36.52 -19.78
N PRO A 83 -14.45 -37.70 -20.29
CA PRO A 83 -13.31 -38.45 -19.76
C PRO A 83 -11.96 -37.79 -20.05
N LYS A 84 -11.86 -37.00 -21.12
CA LYS A 84 -10.63 -36.28 -21.53
C LYS A 84 -10.64 -34.79 -21.17
N ALA A 85 -11.59 -34.31 -20.37
CA ALA A 85 -11.60 -32.91 -19.94
C ALA A 85 -10.65 -32.72 -18.75
N TYR A 86 -9.77 -31.70 -18.83
CA TYR A 86 -8.97 -31.29 -17.67
C TYR A 86 -9.86 -30.85 -16.50
N GLN A 87 -9.44 -31.17 -15.28
CA GLN A 87 -10.15 -30.78 -14.05
C GLN A 87 -10.44 -29.28 -14.02
N TYR A 88 -9.48 -28.47 -14.46
CA TYR A 88 -9.66 -27.02 -14.62
C TYR A 88 -10.90 -26.63 -15.43
N HIS A 89 -11.25 -27.32 -16.52
CA HIS A 89 -12.45 -26.99 -17.30
C HIS A 89 -13.74 -27.36 -16.57
N LYS A 90 -13.72 -28.45 -15.80
CA LYS A 90 -14.84 -28.87 -14.95
C LYS A 90 -15.09 -27.82 -13.87
N ASP A 91 -14.02 -27.41 -13.19
CA ASP A 91 -14.08 -26.39 -12.15
C ASP A 91 -14.56 -25.04 -12.71
N TRP A 92 -14.05 -24.60 -13.86
CA TRP A 92 -14.46 -23.34 -14.49
C TRP A 92 -15.92 -23.31 -14.93
N GLY A 93 -16.50 -24.46 -15.32
CA GLY A 93 -17.93 -24.54 -15.63
C GLY A 93 -18.79 -24.17 -14.41
N HIS A 94 -18.47 -24.74 -13.26
CA HIS A 94 -19.19 -24.49 -12.00
C HIS A 94 -18.88 -23.11 -11.41
N ILE A 95 -17.64 -22.60 -11.55
CA ILE A 95 -17.26 -21.23 -11.14
C ILE A 95 -18.13 -20.19 -11.86
N LEU A 96 -18.27 -20.31 -13.18
CA LEU A 96 -19.04 -19.31 -13.96
C LEU A 96 -20.52 -19.30 -13.59
N VAL A 97 -21.11 -20.48 -13.37
CA VAL A 97 -22.51 -20.62 -12.93
C VAL A 97 -22.70 -20.01 -11.55
N ALA A 98 -21.80 -20.33 -10.61
CA ALA A 98 -21.86 -19.81 -9.25
C ALA A 98 -21.63 -18.29 -9.18
N ASP A 99 -20.67 -17.75 -9.94
CA ASP A 99 -20.41 -16.30 -10.02
C ASP A 99 -21.65 -15.55 -10.53
N TYR A 100 -22.28 -16.06 -11.59
CA TYR A 100 -23.49 -15.45 -12.14
C TYR A 100 -24.66 -15.49 -11.12
N GLN A 101 -24.87 -16.61 -10.44
CA GLN A 101 -25.89 -16.73 -9.39
C GLN A 101 -25.63 -15.76 -8.24
N GLN A 102 -24.37 -15.58 -7.82
CA GLN A 102 -23.99 -14.62 -6.77
C GLN A 102 -24.21 -13.17 -7.19
N ASP A 103 -23.89 -12.81 -8.44
CA ASP A 103 -24.12 -11.47 -8.95
C ASP A 103 -25.63 -11.18 -9.08
N ARG A 104 -26.43 -12.19 -9.45
CA ARG A 104 -27.89 -12.11 -9.43
C ARG A 104 -28.44 -11.94 -8.00
N ALA A 105 -27.97 -12.73 -7.04
CA ALA A 105 -28.35 -12.60 -5.63
C ALA A 105 -28.01 -11.20 -5.09
N LYS A 106 -26.83 -10.68 -5.42
CA LYS A 106 -26.41 -9.32 -5.05
C LYS A 106 -27.30 -8.23 -5.64
N LYS A 107 -27.67 -8.33 -6.92
CA LYS A 107 -28.62 -7.39 -7.55
C LYS A 107 -29.98 -7.42 -6.86
N LEU A 108 -30.53 -8.62 -6.61
CA LEU A 108 -31.78 -8.78 -5.88
C LEU A 108 -31.72 -8.19 -4.46
N ALA A 109 -30.60 -8.37 -3.77
CA ALA A 109 -30.37 -7.76 -2.47
C ALA A 109 -30.32 -6.23 -2.53
N GLN A 110 -29.74 -5.64 -3.59
CA GLN A 110 -29.72 -4.19 -3.81
C GLN A 110 -31.12 -3.64 -4.14
N GLU A 111 -31.96 -4.43 -4.81
CA GLU A 111 -33.37 -4.12 -5.09
C GLU A 111 -34.30 -4.33 -3.88
N GLY A 112 -33.77 -4.76 -2.73
CA GLY A 112 -34.57 -5.04 -1.52
C GLY A 112 -35.28 -6.39 -1.51
N LYS A 113 -35.11 -7.22 -2.55
CA LYS A 113 -35.67 -8.59 -2.64
C LYS A 113 -34.81 -9.60 -1.85
N HIS A 114 -34.63 -9.34 -0.56
CA HIS A 114 -33.71 -10.08 0.31
C HIS A 114 -34.05 -11.57 0.45
N ALA A 115 -35.33 -11.95 0.42
CA ALA A 115 -35.74 -13.35 0.51
C ALA A 115 -35.38 -14.16 -0.75
N GLU A 116 -35.44 -13.53 -1.93
CA GLU A 116 -35.05 -14.18 -3.19
C GLU A 116 -33.53 -14.32 -3.30
N ALA A 117 -32.78 -13.28 -2.90
CA ALA A 117 -31.33 -13.33 -2.81
C ALA A 117 -30.86 -14.46 -1.87
N LEU A 118 -31.48 -14.56 -0.69
CA LEU A 118 -31.18 -15.60 0.30
C LEU A 118 -31.44 -17.02 -0.23
N ARG A 119 -32.49 -17.22 -1.04
CA ARG A 119 -32.77 -18.53 -1.67
C ARG A 119 -31.67 -18.95 -2.62
N ILE A 120 -31.12 -18.02 -3.41
CA ILE A 120 -30.02 -18.32 -4.34
C ILE A 120 -28.76 -18.71 -3.57
N ASP A 121 -28.41 -17.97 -2.50
CA ASP A 121 -27.27 -18.33 -1.66
C ASP A 121 -27.47 -19.70 -0.98
N ASP A 122 -28.69 -20.03 -0.56
CA ASP A 122 -29.04 -21.35 -0.01
C ASP A 122 -28.84 -22.49 -1.01
N GLU A 123 -29.20 -22.28 -2.27
CA GLU A 123 -28.98 -23.26 -3.35
C GLU A 123 -27.49 -23.50 -3.57
N LEU A 124 -26.70 -22.42 -3.63
CA LEU A 124 -25.24 -22.49 -3.77
C LEU A 124 -24.55 -23.20 -2.60
N ILE A 125 -25.05 -23.03 -1.38
CA ILE A 125 -24.51 -23.68 -0.19
C ILE A 125 -24.78 -25.20 -0.20
N ARG A 126 -25.98 -25.60 -0.66
CA ARG A 126 -26.37 -27.02 -0.73
C ARG A 126 -25.69 -27.77 -1.85
N ASP A 127 -25.32 -27.10 -2.93
CA ASP A 127 -24.65 -27.76 -4.05
C ASP A 127 -23.20 -28.12 -3.69
N SER A 128 -22.95 -29.44 -3.62
CA SER A 128 -21.62 -30.02 -3.40
C SER A 128 -20.58 -29.60 -4.44
N LYS A 129 -21.02 -29.20 -5.65
CA LYS A 129 -20.15 -28.78 -6.76
C LYS A 129 -19.81 -27.30 -6.74
N THR A 130 -20.41 -26.53 -5.83
CA THR A 130 -20.05 -25.12 -5.65
C THR A 130 -18.58 -25.00 -5.26
N PRO A 131 -17.77 -24.23 -6.02
CA PRO A 131 -16.36 -24.01 -5.69
C PRO A 131 -16.20 -23.41 -4.29
N GLN A 132 -15.14 -23.78 -3.57
CA GLN A 132 -14.94 -23.38 -2.17
C GLN A 132 -14.98 -21.86 -1.95
N ALA A 133 -14.45 -21.07 -2.90
CA ALA A 133 -14.48 -19.61 -2.83
C ALA A 133 -15.92 -19.07 -2.92
N ASN A 134 -16.71 -19.58 -3.87
CA ASN A 134 -18.12 -19.21 -4.03
C ASN A 134 -18.96 -19.69 -2.82
N TYR A 135 -18.70 -20.89 -2.30
CA TYR A 135 -19.34 -21.39 -1.07
C TYR A 135 -19.12 -20.42 0.10
N ASN A 136 -17.86 -20.04 0.36
CA ASN A 136 -17.52 -19.10 1.43
C ASN A 136 -18.23 -17.74 1.25
N ARG A 137 -18.29 -17.24 0.01
CA ARG A 137 -18.98 -15.99 -0.32
C ARG A 137 -20.50 -16.11 -0.11
N ALA A 138 -21.13 -17.19 -0.56
CA ALA A 138 -22.56 -17.44 -0.39
C ALA A 138 -22.95 -17.53 1.10
N VAL A 139 -22.15 -18.24 1.91
CA VAL A 139 -22.37 -18.29 3.37
C VAL A 139 -22.23 -16.89 3.98
N THR A 140 -21.25 -16.09 3.57
CA THR A 140 -21.06 -14.73 4.09
C THR A 140 -22.22 -13.80 3.73
N GLU A 141 -22.67 -13.82 2.48
CA GLU A 141 -23.82 -13.02 2.00
C GLU A 141 -25.12 -13.48 2.68
N LYS A 142 -25.32 -14.81 2.83
CA LYS A 142 -26.42 -15.37 3.63
C LYS A 142 -26.44 -14.83 5.05
N LEU A 143 -25.30 -14.87 5.76
CA LEU A 143 -25.20 -14.33 7.13
C LEU A 143 -25.56 -12.83 7.19
N ALA A 144 -25.21 -12.06 6.16
CA ALA A 144 -25.56 -10.64 6.06
C ALA A 144 -27.04 -10.37 5.72
N LEU A 145 -27.69 -11.26 4.97
CA LEU A 145 -29.10 -11.16 4.59
C LEU A 145 -30.06 -11.67 5.66
N MET A 146 -29.63 -12.67 6.45
CA MET A 146 -30.44 -13.30 7.49
C MET A 146 -31.14 -12.30 8.43
N PRO A 147 -30.49 -11.24 8.97
CA PRO A 147 -31.15 -10.27 9.86
C PRO A 147 -32.30 -9.49 9.20
N LYS A 148 -32.33 -9.41 7.87
CA LYS A 148 -33.35 -8.68 7.10
C LYS A 148 -34.56 -9.54 6.71
N VAL A 149 -34.45 -10.87 6.84
CA VAL A 149 -35.44 -11.83 6.32
C VAL A 149 -35.96 -12.78 7.40
N MET A 150 -35.19 -12.99 8.48
CA MET A 150 -35.47 -14.01 9.47
C MET A 150 -35.53 -13.44 10.88
N GLU A 151 -36.51 -13.91 11.65
CA GLU A 151 -36.60 -13.66 13.09
C GLU A 151 -35.35 -14.14 13.83
N PRO A 152 -34.90 -13.44 14.90
CA PRO A 152 -33.69 -13.76 15.65
C PRO A 152 -33.58 -15.24 16.08
N ARG A 153 -34.67 -15.87 16.53
CA ARG A 153 -34.67 -17.29 16.92
C ARG A 153 -34.43 -18.24 15.75
N ALA A 154 -35.02 -17.95 14.59
CA ALA A 154 -34.82 -18.76 13.39
C ALA A 154 -33.39 -18.63 12.85
N ARG A 155 -32.76 -17.45 13.04
CA ARG A 155 -31.35 -17.24 12.68
C ARG A 155 -30.39 -18.12 13.47
N VAL A 156 -30.65 -18.34 14.76
CA VAL A 156 -29.82 -19.23 15.60
C VAL A 156 -29.79 -20.64 15.01
N GLY A 157 -30.97 -21.23 14.73
CA GLY A 157 -31.04 -22.57 14.14
C GLY A 157 -30.45 -22.67 12.73
N ALA A 158 -30.50 -21.60 11.94
CA ALA A 158 -29.81 -21.55 10.65
C ALA A 158 -28.29 -21.49 10.79
N CYS A 159 -27.77 -20.77 11.79
CA CYS A 159 -26.34 -20.78 12.10
C CYS A 159 -25.86 -22.15 12.58
N ASP A 160 -26.67 -22.89 13.36
CA ASP A 160 -26.33 -24.25 13.80
C ASP A 160 -26.16 -25.22 12.62
N LYS A 161 -27.06 -25.15 11.64
CA LYS A 161 -26.95 -25.95 10.41
C LYS A 161 -25.70 -25.58 9.61
N LEU A 162 -25.43 -24.28 9.45
CA LEU A 162 -24.23 -23.82 8.75
C LEU A 162 -22.92 -24.20 9.46
N LEU A 163 -22.93 -24.27 10.80
CA LEU A 163 -21.77 -24.70 11.57
C LEU A 163 -21.45 -26.18 11.37
N ALA A 164 -22.48 -27.03 11.29
CA ALA A 164 -22.28 -28.45 11.00
C ALA A 164 -21.61 -28.68 9.63
N ASP A 165 -21.92 -27.84 8.65
CA ASP A 165 -21.40 -27.92 7.28
C ASP A 165 -20.19 -26.99 7.01
N ALA A 166 -19.59 -26.40 8.05
CA ALA A 166 -18.53 -25.42 7.89
C ALA A 166 -17.22 -26.07 7.39
N ARG A 167 -16.86 -25.78 6.14
CA ARG A 167 -15.66 -26.34 5.47
C ARG A 167 -14.34 -25.64 5.85
N SER A 168 -14.36 -24.61 6.69
CA SER A 168 -13.18 -23.84 7.09
C SER A 168 -13.34 -23.22 8.48
N LYS A 169 -12.24 -23.18 9.24
CA LYS A 169 -12.15 -22.54 10.57
C LYS A 169 -12.55 -21.06 10.53
N THR A 170 -12.15 -20.33 9.49
CA THR A 170 -12.49 -18.91 9.31
C THR A 170 -13.99 -18.71 9.12
N LEU A 171 -14.63 -19.63 8.39
CA LEU A 171 -16.06 -19.56 8.13
C LEU A 171 -16.87 -19.91 9.39
N ALA A 172 -16.44 -20.93 10.13
CA ALA A 172 -17.03 -21.29 11.42
C ALA A 172 -17.03 -20.10 12.39
N HIS A 173 -15.95 -19.29 12.41
CA HIS A 173 -15.92 -18.05 13.19
C HIS A 173 -16.94 -17.01 12.76
N CYS A 174 -17.10 -16.75 11.45
CA CYS A 174 -18.13 -15.84 10.97
C CYS A 174 -19.53 -16.30 11.37
N ILE A 175 -19.82 -17.60 11.26
CA ILE A 175 -21.12 -18.16 11.62
C ILE A 175 -21.36 -18.08 13.14
N LEU A 176 -20.35 -18.42 13.96
CA LEU A 176 -20.42 -18.29 15.42
C LEU A 176 -20.68 -16.84 15.85
N PHE A 177 -20.02 -15.87 15.21
CA PHE A 177 -20.25 -14.45 15.49
C PHE A 177 -21.69 -14.03 15.17
N SER A 178 -22.20 -14.37 13.97
CA SER A 178 -23.60 -14.10 13.61
C SER A 178 -24.60 -14.82 14.51
N LYS A 179 -24.25 -16.01 15.03
CA LYS A 179 -25.04 -16.73 16.03
C LYS A 179 -25.11 -15.97 17.36
N VAL A 180 -24.00 -15.39 17.82
CA VAL A 180 -23.97 -14.55 19.03
C VAL A 180 -24.91 -13.34 18.87
N GLU A 181 -24.84 -12.64 17.74
CA GLU A 181 -25.72 -11.51 17.44
C GLU A 181 -27.20 -11.93 17.46
N ALA A 182 -27.54 -13.01 16.75
CA ALA A 182 -28.90 -13.55 16.71
C ALA A 182 -29.44 -13.98 18.10
N GLN A 183 -28.61 -14.62 18.93
CA GLN A 183 -28.99 -15.02 20.29
C GLN A 183 -29.21 -13.80 21.20
N PHE A 184 -28.38 -12.77 21.04
CA PHE A 184 -28.48 -11.54 21.81
C PHE A 184 -29.77 -10.77 21.47
N GLU A 185 -30.08 -10.65 20.17
CA GLU A 185 -31.32 -10.07 19.65
C GLU A 185 -32.55 -10.88 20.07
N ALA A 186 -32.45 -12.21 20.12
CA ALA A 186 -33.52 -13.11 20.60
C ALA A 186 -33.75 -13.06 22.13
N GLY A 187 -32.98 -12.25 22.87
CA GLY A 187 -33.04 -12.18 24.34
C GLY A 187 -32.32 -13.33 25.07
N ASN A 188 -31.69 -14.27 24.35
CA ASN A 188 -30.92 -15.37 24.93
C ASN A 188 -29.50 -14.93 25.31
N ARG A 189 -29.40 -14.12 26.36
CA ARG A 189 -28.11 -13.56 26.85
C ARG A 189 -27.14 -14.62 27.35
N LYS A 190 -27.65 -15.72 27.93
CA LYS A 190 -26.84 -16.85 28.40
C LYS A 190 -26.20 -17.59 27.22
N GLY A 191 -26.99 -18.00 26.23
CA GLY A 191 -26.48 -18.67 25.03
C GLY A 191 -25.54 -17.79 24.19
N ALA A 192 -25.82 -16.48 24.11
CA ALA A 192 -24.93 -15.52 23.45
C ALA A 192 -23.56 -15.44 24.13
N ARG A 193 -23.53 -15.45 25.47
CA ARG A 193 -22.27 -15.48 26.24
C ARG A 193 -21.51 -16.80 26.06
N GLU A 194 -22.21 -17.92 26.07
CA GLU A 194 -21.59 -19.25 25.85
C GLU A 194 -20.99 -19.38 24.45
N THR A 195 -21.73 -18.95 23.41
CA THR A 195 -21.25 -18.98 22.03
C THR A 195 -20.09 -17.99 21.81
N ALA A 196 -20.13 -16.81 22.45
CA ALA A 196 -19.04 -15.85 22.40
C ALA A 196 -17.79 -16.34 23.13
N ALA A 197 -17.95 -17.11 24.21
CA ALA A 197 -16.86 -17.76 24.92
C ALA A 197 -16.15 -18.81 24.03
N ILE A 198 -16.92 -19.62 23.28
CA ILE A 198 -16.36 -20.57 22.29
C ILE A 198 -15.57 -19.84 21.21
N LEU A 199 -16.13 -18.74 20.69
CA LEU A 199 -15.45 -17.89 19.71
C LEU A 199 -14.11 -17.39 20.29
N LEU A 200 -14.11 -16.86 21.52
CA LEU A 200 -12.95 -16.31 22.23
C LEU A 200 -11.82 -17.32 22.51
N ALA A 201 -12.10 -18.63 22.41
CA ALA A 201 -11.13 -19.69 22.65
C ALA A 201 -10.13 -19.93 21.49
N HIS A 202 -10.26 -19.23 20.37
CA HIS A 202 -9.40 -19.38 19.18
C HIS A 202 -8.66 -18.07 18.81
N PRO A 203 -7.52 -17.74 19.49
CA PRO A 203 -6.89 -16.41 19.44
C PRO A 203 -6.26 -16.03 18.09
N GLU A 204 -5.97 -17.01 17.23
CA GLU A 204 -5.20 -16.80 15.99
C GLU A 204 -5.97 -16.01 14.90
N LEU A 205 -7.28 -15.80 15.08
CA LEU A 205 -8.17 -15.21 14.06
C LEU A 205 -8.91 -13.94 14.57
N TYR A 206 -8.44 -13.34 15.68
CA TYR A 206 -9.26 -12.53 16.59
C TYR A 206 -9.27 -11.00 16.42
N GLY A 207 -8.49 -10.44 15.50
CA GLY A 207 -8.22 -8.99 15.46
C GLY A 207 -9.45 -8.10 15.22
N LEU A 208 -10.35 -8.49 14.31
CA LEU A 208 -11.47 -7.65 13.86
C LEU A 208 -12.80 -7.86 14.60
N GLN A 209 -12.99 -9.01 15.25
CA GLN A 209 -14.26 -9.35 15.91
C GLN A 209 -14.29 -9.01 17.41
N LYS A 210 -13.12 -8.86 18.05
CA LYS A 210 -13.02 -8.49 19.48
C LYS A 210 -13.71 -7.16 19.78
N GLU A 211 -13.44 -6.14 18.97
CA GLU A 211 -14.02 -4.80 19.17
C GLU A 211 -15.56 -4.83 19.07
N LYS A 212 -16.09 -5.62 18.13
CA LYS A 212 -17.55 -5.79 17.96
C LYS A 212 -18.19 -6.53 19.14
N LEU A 213 -17.56 -7.62 19.61
CA LEU A 213 -18.03 -8.33 20.81
C LEU A 213 -17.94 -7.43 22.06
N THR A 214 -16.86 -6.63 22.20
CA THR A 214 -16.71 -5.68 23.31
C THR A 214 -17.83 -4.66 23.31
N LYS A 215 -18.21 -4.12 22.14
CA LYS A 215 -19.38 -3.23 22.01
C LYS A 215 -20.67 -3.95 22.36
N LEU A 216 -20.88 -5.17 21.87
CA LEU A 216 -22.11 -5.95 22.10
C LEU A 216 -22.33 -6.27 23.59
N PHE A 217 -21.26 -6.61 24.32
CA PHE A 217 -21.32 -6.93 25.76
C PHE A 217 -20.97 -5.75 26.69
N GLY A 218 -20.88 -4.53 26.17
CA GLY A 218 -20.63 -3.32 26.97
C GLY A 218 -19.30 -3.34 27.73
N GLY A 219 -18.24 -3.89 27.14
CA GLY A 219 -16.91 -4.01 27.76
C GLY A 219 -16.69 -5.30 28.55
N ASN A 220 -17.76 -5.98 28.98
CA ASN A 220 -17.67 -7.19 29.80
C ASN A 220 -17.77 -8.46 28.94
N LEU A 221 -16.67 -8.76 28.22
CA LEU A 221 -16.54 -9.98 27.43
C LEU A 221 -16.60 -11.24 28.31
N PRO A 222 -17.29 -12.31 27.88
CA PRO A 222 -17.24 -13.58 28.59
C PRO A 222 -15.81 -14.15 28.54
N GLU A 223 -15.40 -14.88 29.57
CA GLU A 223 -14.13 -15.60 29.52
C GLU A 223 -14.16 -16.61 28.36
N PRO A 224 -13.05 -16.81 27.63
CA PRO A 224 -12.97 -17.85 26.62
C PRO A 224 -13.37 -19.21 27.20
N ALA A 225 -14.24 -19.94 26.50
CA ALA A 225 -14.68 -21.28 26.91
C ALA A 225 -13.55 -22.27 26.60
N PHE A 226 -12.61 -22.34 27.52
CA PHE A 226 -11.74 -23.50 27.64
C PHE A 226 -12.44 -24.56 28.48
N PRO A 227 -12.16 -25.87 28.28
CA PRO A 227 -12.70 -26.92 29.16
C PRO A 227 -12.42 -26.53 30.61
N LYS A 228 -13.45 -26.47 31.45
CA LYS A 228 -13.30 -26.03 32.85
C LYS A 228 -12.48 -27.07 33.62
N ARG A 229 -11.80 -26.61 34.67
CA ARG A 229 -10.94 -27.39 35.57
C ARG A 229 -11.60 -28.69 36.10
N ASP A 230 -12.92 -28.69 36.25
CA ASP A 230 -13.70 -29.77 36.88
C ASP A 230 -14.69 -30.47 35.92
N ASP A 231 -14.44 -30.44 34.61
CA ASP A 231 -15.32 -31.09 33.62
C ASP A 231 -15.14 -32.62 33.65
N PRO A 232 -16.20 -33.42 33.94
CA PRO A 232 -16.14 -34.88 33.95
C PRO A 232 -15.70 -35.49 32.61
N GLN A 233 -16.00 -34.82 31.49
CA GLN A 233 -15.56 -35.27 30.16
C GLN A 233 -14.05 -35.16 29.99
N VAL A 234 -13.42 -34.14 30.59
CA VAL A 234 -11.96 -33.96 30.57
C VAL A 234 -11.30 -35.06 31.40
N ALA A 235 -11.85 -35.38 32.58
CA ALA A 235 -11.34 -36.47 33.41
C ALA A 235 -11.40 -37.82 32.67
N GLN A 236 -12.53 -38.12 32.02
CA GLN A 236 -12.71 -39.35 31.23
C GLN A 236 -11.75 -39.41 30.04
N GLN A 237 -11.51 -38.30 29.35
CA GLN A 237 -10.56 -38.24 28.24
C GLN A 237 -9.11 -38.40 28.70
N LEU A 238 -8.73 -37.79 29.84
CA LEU A 238 -7.40 -37.96 30.42
C LEU A 238 -7.15 -39.43 30.79
N GLU A 239 -8.11 -40.10 31.42
CA GLU A 239 -8.03 -41.52 31.76
C GLU A 239 -7.88 -42.40 30.50
N GLN A 240 -8.59 -42.07 29.41
CA GLN A 240 -8.42 -42.77 28.12
C GLN A 240 -7.00 -42.61 27.57
N TYR A 241 -6.42 -41.41 27.61
CA TYR A 241 -5.05 -41.20 27.15
C TYR A 241 -4.00 -41.86 28.05
N GLU A 242 -4.21 -41.84 29.37
CA GLU A 242 -3.35 -42.54 30.34
C GLU A 242 -3.34 -44.05 30.09
N ASN A 243 -4.50 -44.64 29.78
CA ASN A 243 -4.61 -46.05 29.42
C ASN A 243 -3.82 -46.40 28.15
N VAL A 244 -3.88 -45.57 27.11
CA VAL A 244 -3.09 -45.76 25.88
C VAL A 244 -1.59 -45.64 26.14
N LEU A 245 -1.18 -44.74 27.04
CA LEU A 245 0.23 -44.53 27.40
C LEU A 245 0.77 -45.63 28.34
N GLY A 246 -0.09 -46.29 29.11
CA GLY A 246 0.27 -47.41 30.00
C GLY A 246 0.27 -48.79 29.33
N GLN A 247 -0.44 -48.95 28.21
CA GLN A 247 -0.40 -50.16 27.39
C GLN A 247 0.77 -50.08 26.41
N HIS A 248 1.38 -51.22 26.03
CA HIS A 248 2.45 -51.27 25.01
C HIS A 248 1.92 -50.98 23.59
N ALA A 249 1.30 -49.81 23.40
CA ALA A 249 0.72 -49.34 22.17
C ALA A 249 1.81 -48.91 21.15
N PRO A 250 1.48 -48.83 19.86
CA PRO A 250 2.41 -48.34 18.85
C PRO A 250 2.90 -46.91 19.15
N PRO A 251 4.16 -46.55 18.82
CA PRO A 251 4.70 -45.22 19.08
C PRO A 251 3.87 -44.06 18.52
N ASP A 252 3.18 -44.23 17.39
CA ASP A 252 2.30 -43.18 16.83
C ASP A 252 1.06 -42.92 17.69
N GLU A 253 0.46 -43.96 18.26
CA GLU A 253 -0.69 -43.85 19.16
C GLU A 253 -0.28 -43.25 20.49
N MET A 254 0.86 -43.68 21.05
CA MET A 254 1.42 -43.09 22.26
C MET A 254 1.80 -41.62 22.07
N ALA A 255 2.42 -41.27 20.93
CA ALA A 255 2.77 -39.88 20.61
C ALA A 255 1.52 -39.00 20.47
N THR A 256 0.45 -39.53 19.87
CA THR A 256 -0.83 -38.83 19.72
C THR A 256 -1.51 -38.65 21.07
N ALA A 257 -1.59 -39.71 21.88
CA ALA A 257 -2.16 -39.67 23.23
C ALA A 257 -1.43 -38.68 24.13
N ALA A 258 -0.08 -38.71 24.15
CA ALA A 258 0.73 -37.77 24.91
C ALA A 258 0.50 -36.31 24.47
N ARG A 259 0.43 -36.05 23.15
CA ARG A 259 0.21 -34.71 22.61
C ARG A 259 -1.18 -34.19 22.96
N GLU A 260 -2.21 -35.00 22.78
CA GLU A 260 -3.59 -34.61 23.08
C GLU A 260 -3.82 -34.43 24.58
N MET A 261 -3.27 -35.30 25.41
CA MET A 261 -3.35 -35.19 26.88
C MET A 261 -2.72 -33.89 27.38
N LEU A 262 -1.48 -33.59 27.00
CA LEU A 262 -0.79 -32.38 27.42
C LEU A 262 -1.44 -31.12 26.82
N SER A 263 -1.93 -31.20 25.59
CA SER A 263 -2.71 -30.12 24.95
C SER A 263 -4.03 -29.86 25.69
N LEU A 264 -4.72 -30.90 26.14
CA LEU A 264 -5.97 -30.81 26.89
C LEU A 264 -5.74 -30.19 28.28
N LEU A 265 -4.70 -30.62 29.00
CA LEU A 265 -4.31 -30.02 30.29
C LEU A 265 -3.90 -28.54 30.13
N ASN A 266 -3.13 -28.23 29.09
CA ASN A 266 -2.73 -26.85 28.78
C ASN A 266 -3.90 -25.97 28.32
N ARG A 267 -4.92 -26.52 27.67
CA ARG A 267 -6.13 -25.78 27.27
C ARG A 267 -7.06 -25.58 28.46
N SER A 268 -7.19 -26.56 29.35
CA SER A 268 -8.04 -26.48 30.56
C SER A 268 -7.47 -25.61 31.70
N GLY A 269 -6.38 -24.87 31.45
CA GLY A 269 -5.78 -23.99 32.45
C GLY A 269 -5.01 -24.71 33.55
N ARG A 270 -4.54 -25.94 33.30
CA ARG A 270 -3.75 -26.77 34.23
C ARG A 270 -2.27 -26.88 33.80
N PRO A 271 -1.53 -25.77 33.59
CA PRO A 271 -0.15 -25.85 33.07
C PRO A 271 0.82 -26.51 34.06
N GLN A 272 0.62 -26.33 35.37
CA GLN A 272 1.47 -26.97 36.39
C GLN A 272 1.29 -28.49 36.43
N GLU A 273 0.05 -28.95 36.26
CA GLU A 273 -0.21 -30.37 36.17
C GLU A 273 0.25 -30.96 34.83
N ALA A 274 0.12 -30.21 33.74
CA ALA A 274 0.70 -30.60 32.46
C ALA A 274 2.24 -30.74 32.56
N ILE A 275 2.92 -29.87 33.31
CA ILE A 275 4.35 -29.98 33.59
C ILE A 275 4.64 -31.27 34.37
N GLN A 276 3.96 -31.50 35.49
CA GLN A 276 4.15 -32.68 36.32
C GLN A 276 3.93 -33.98 35.53
N ARG A 277 2.80 -34.08 34.81
CA ARG A 277 2.48 -35.27 34.01
C ARG A 277 3.45 -35.47 32.85
N ALA A 278 3.92 -34.39 32.22
CA ALA A 278 4.94 -34.51 31.19
C ALA A 278 6.27 -35.02 31.77
N GLU A 279 6.67 -34.58 32.96
CA GLU A 279 7.89 -35.05 33.62
C GLU A 279 7.78 -36.53 34.03
N GLU A 280 6.62 -36.97 34.55
CA GLU A 280 6.32 -38.38 34.82
C GLU A 280 6.40 -39.23 33.55
N LEU A 281 5.80 -38.76 32.45
CA LEU A 281 5.86 -39.45 31.15
C LEU A 281 7.29 -39.51 30.59
N LEU A 282 8.12 -38.49 30.81
CA LEU A 282 9.52 -38.51 30.40
C LEU A 282 10.37 -39.50 31.20
N VAL A 283 9.90 -39.98 32.35
CA VAL A 283 10.52 -41.10 33.07
C VAL A 283 10.02 -42.44 32.52
N ALA A 284 8.73 -42.55 32.24
CA ALA A 284 8.09 -43.79 31.80
C ALA A 284 8.38 -44.17 30.33
N VAL A 285 8.45 -43.19 29.43
CA VAL A 285 8.58 -43.41 27.99
C VAL A 285 10.05 -43.34 27.56
N THR A 286 10.54 -44.41 26.94
CA THR A 286 11.91 -44.50 26.43
C THR A 286 12.03 -44.24 24.93
N GLU A 287 10.94 -44.38 24.17
CA GLU A 287 10.95 -44.19 22.71
C GLU A 287 11.20 -42.69 22.34
N PRO A 288 12.23 -42.37 21.54
CA PRO A 288 12.65 -40.99 21.27
C PRO A 288 11.59 -40.08 20.60
N TYR A 289 10.80 -40.59 19.66
CA TYR A 289 9.76 -39.81 18.98
C TYR A 289 8.60 -39.44 19.92
N VAL A 290 8.14 -40.37 20.76
CA VAL A 290 7.12 -40.13 21.78
C VAL A 290 7.65 -39.14 22.81
N ARG A 291 8.89 -39.31 23.28
CA ARG A 291 9.57 -38.34 24.16
C ARG A 291 9.63 -36.94 23.54
N GLN A 292 9.88 -36.83 22.23
CA GLN A 292 9.89 -35.55 21.53
C GLN A 292 8.52 -34.85 21.56
N CYS A 293 7.43 -35.62 21.44
CA CYS A 293 6.08 -35.10 21.56
C CYS A 293 5.76 -34.64 23.00
N VAL A 294 6.21 -35.41 24.01
CA VAL A 294 6.07 -35.04 25.42
C VAL A 294 6.85 -33.75 25.73
N TYR A 295 8.10 -33.63 25.24
CA TYR A 295 8.89 -32.41 25.40
C TYR A 295 8.23 -31.18 24.73
N ARG A 296 7.58 -31.34 23.56
CA ARG A 296 6.81 -30.23 22.97
C ARG A 296 5.67 -29.79 23.88
N GLY A 297 4.91 -30.73 24.44
CA GLY A 297 3.83 -30.43 25.39
C GLY A 297 4.34 -29.76 26.67
N LEU A 298 5.48 -30.23 27.20
CA LEU A 298 6.16 -29.62 28.35
C LEU A 298 6.62 -28.19 28.06
N TYR A 299 7.18 -27.95 26.88
CA TYR A 299 7.58 -26.62 26.42
C TYR A 299 6.39 -25.65 26.39
N ASP A 300 5.26 -26.09 25.80
CA ASP A 300 4.04 -25.28 25.73
C ASP A 300 3.48 -25.01 27.14
N ALA A 301 3.56 -25.98 28.05
CA ALA A 301 3.12 -25.84 29.44
C ALA A 301 3.98 -24.84 30.25
N ARG A 302 5.31 -24.98 30.21
CA ARG A 302 6.26 -24.06 30.87
C ARG A 302 6.13 -22.64 30.35
N THR A 303 5.99 -22.49 29.02
CA THR A 303 5.73 -21.20 28.38
C THR A 303 4.46 -20.52 28.90
N LYS A 304 3.34 -21.27 28.97
CA LYS A 304 2.07 -20.77 29.49
C LYS A 304 2.13 -20.43 30.98
N ALA A 305 2.88 -21.21 31.76
CA ALA A 305 3.15 -20.95 33.17
C ALA A 305 4.06 -19.73 33.40
N GLY A 306 4.68 -19.18 32.35
CA GLY A 306 5.61 -18.05 32.43
C GLY A 306 7.06 -18.45 32.72
N ASP A 307 7.36 -19.74 32.85
CA ASP A 307 8.70 -20.27 33.06
C ASP A 307 9.47 -20.38 31.74
N LEU A 308 10.06 -19.25 31.32
CA LEU A 308 10.88 -19.19 30.10
C LEU A 308 12.24 -19.90 30.25
N THR A 309 12.77 -20.01 31.47
CA THR A 309 14.06 -20.67 31.73
C THR A 309 13.91 -22.17 31.56
N GLY A 310 12.91 -22.76 32.21
CA GLY A 310 12.60 -24.17 32.02
C GLY A 310 12.13 -24.48 30.59
N ALA A 311 11.45 -23.56 29.91
CA ALA A 311 11.13 -23.73 28.48
C ALA A 311 12.40 -23.79 27.60
N ALA A 312 13.43 -22.99 27.91
CA ALA A 312 14.72 -23.03 27.22
C ALA A 312 15.43 -24.38 27.45
N GLU A 313 15.44 -24.88 28.68
CA GLU A 313 16.00 -26.20 29.02
C GLU A 313 15.28 -27.34 28.28
N THR A 314 13.95 -27.27 28.19
CA THR A 314 13.14 -28.22 27.42
C THR A 314 13.53 -28.21 25.94
N ALA A 315 13.70 -27.01 25.34
CA ALA A 315 14.14 -26.88 23.96
C ALA A 315 15.56 -27.46 23.74
N GLN A 316 16.47 -27.28 24.69
CA GLN A 316 17.79 -27.93 24.63
C GLN A 316 17.70 -29.46 24.75
N ALA A 317 16.82 -29.98 25.60
CA ALA A 317 16.60 -31.42 25.74
C ALA A 317 16.07 -32.01 24.42
N MET A 318 15.13 -31.33 23.75
CA MET A 318 14.62 -31.72 22.44
C MET A 318 15.72 -31.78 21.38
N LEU A 319 16.65 -30.83 21.37
CA LEU A 319 17.79 -30.84 20.46
C LEU A 319 18.71 -32.05 20.69
N ARG A 320 18.90 -32.47 21.95
CA ARG A 320 19.69 -33.68 22.29
C ARG A 320 19.00 -34.95 21.80
N GLN A 321 17.68 -35.04 21.90
CA GLN A 321 16.90 -36.22 21.46
C GLN A 321 16.98 -36.47 19.95
N VAL A 322 17.20 -35.44 19.13
CA VAL A 322 17.41 -35.62 17.68
C VAL A 322 18.61 -36.54 17.38
N ARG A 323 19.53 -36.74 18.33
CA ARG A 323 20.69 -37.65 18.23
C ARG A 323 20.37 -39.11 18.53
N ALA A 324 19.15 -39.44 18.95
CA ALA A 324 18.84 -40.80 19.36
C ALA A 324 19.10 -41.78 18.20
N PRO A 325 19.75 -42.94 18.45
CA PRO A 325 20.05 -43.89 17.40
C PRO A 325 18.75 -44.56 16.90
N ARG A 326 18.52 -44.51 15.57
CA ARG A 326 17.37 -45.13 14.88
C ARG A 326 16.00 -44.79 15.50
N PRO A 327 15.61 -43.51 15.58
CA PRO A 327 14.30 -43.13 16.09
C PRO A 327 13.20 -43.56 15.11
N TYR A 328 12.00 -43.81 15.62
CA TYR A 328 10.86 -44.23 14.79
C TYR A 328 10.53 -43.23 13.67
N ASN A 329 10.58 -41.91 13.98
CA ASN A 329 10.30 -40.86 13.00
C ASN A 329 11.23 -39.62 13.15
N PRO A 330 12.46 -39.66 12.58
CA PRO A 330 13.44 -38.58 12.73
C PRO A 330 13.02 -37.26 12.09
N SER A 331 12.25 -37.31 10.99
CA SER A 331 11.79 -36.11 10.29
C SER A 331 10.77 -35.32 11.13
N ALA A 332 9.81 -36.01 11.74
CA ALA A 332 8.85 -35.37 12.64
C ALA A 332 9.53 -34.79 13.89
N MET A 333 10.58 -35.45 14.42
CA MET A 333 11.35 -34.90 15.55
C MET A 333 12.06 -33.58 15.18
N ARG A 334 12.65 -33.52 13.98
CA ARG A 334 13.29 -32.29 13.45
C ARG A 334 12.27 -31.16 13.25
N GLU A 335 11.07 -31.48 12.78
CA GLU A 335 10.00 -30.50 12.60
C GLU A 335 9.50 -29.93 13.93
N LEU A 336 9.24 -30.79 14.92
CA LEU A 336 8.82 -30.34 16.26
C LEU A 336 9.88 -29.46 16.92
N THR A 337 11.16 -29.83 16.77
CA THR A 337 12.28 -29.04 17.30
C THR A 337 12.39 -27.69 16.58
N PHE A 338 12.24 -27.65 15.26
CA PHE A 338 12.23 -26.42 14.48
C PHE A 338 11.11 -25.46 14.96
N GLN A 339 9.91 -25.98 15.18
CA GLN A 339 8.77 -25.19 15.68
C GLN A 339 9.07 -24.60 17.07
N VAL A 340 9.59 -25.40 18.00
CA VAL A 340 9.95 -24.93 19.36
C VAL A 340 11.01 -23.83 19.32
N PHE A 341 12.08 -23.99 18.56
CA PHE A 341 13.15 -22.99 18.49
C PHE A 341 12.67 -21.67 17.86
N THR A 342 11.82 -21.73 16.83
CA THR A 342 11.26 -20.53 16.21
C THR A 342 10.21 -19.85 17.08
N ASP A 343 9.35 -20.61 17.76
CA ASP A 343 8.37 -20.08 18.72
C ASP A 343 9.05 -19.42 19.91
N PHE A 344 10.07 -20.07 20.49
CA PHE A 344 10.80 -19.55 21.64
C PHE A 344 11.52 -18.24 21.30
N ALA A 345 12.15 -18.18 20.12
CA ALA A 345 12.76 -16.97 19.60
C ALA A 345 11.76 -15.81 19.48
N LYS A 346 10.55 -16.05 18.96
CA LYS A 346 9.50 -15.03 18.88
C LYS A 346 9.08 -14.54 20.27
N GLN A 347 8.86 -15.46 21.21
CA GLN A 347 8.41 -15.13 22.56
C GLN A 347 9.47 -14.34 23.35
N CYS A 348 10.73 -14.75 23.25
CA CYS A 348 11.84 -14.04 23.86
C CYS A 348 11.95 -12.61 23.32
N ARG A 349 11.79 -12.41 22.01
CA ARG A 349 11.75 -11.08 21.42
C ARG A 349 10.58 -10.24 21.93
N GLN A 350 9.37 -10.80 21.97
CA GLN A 350 8.17 -10.10 22.46
C GLN A 350 8.30 -9.66 23.92
N ARG A 351 8.99 -10.46 24.74
CA ARG A 351 9.19 -10.20 26.18
C ARG A 351 10.53 -9.51 26.51
N GLY A 352 11.32 -9.13 25.50
CA GLY A 352 12.63 -8.49 25.69
C GLY A 352 13.72 -9.39 26.30
N ARG A 353 13.53 -10.70 26.34
CA ARG A 353 14.42 -11.71 26.95
C ARG A 353 15.35 -12.36 25.93
N THR A 354 16.10 -11.56 25.18
CA THR A 354 17.05 -12.07 24.17
C THR A 354 18.26 -12.78 24.78
N ASP A 355 18.50 -12.57 26.07
CA ASP A 355 19.48 -13.26 26.91
C ASP A 355 19.26 -14.78 26.96
N LEU A 356 18.01 -15.24 26.98
CA LEU A 356 17.68 -16.68 27.04
C LEU A 356 17.72 -17.36 25.67
N ALA A 357 17.44 -16.62 24.60
CA ALA A 357 17.37 -17.19 23.27
C ALA A 357 18.74 -17.37 22.61
N ARG A 358 19.69 -16.46 22.85
CA ARG A 358 21.04 -16.54 22.24
C ARG A 358 21.78 -17.83 22.58
N PRO A 359 21.89 -18.26 23.86
CA PRO A 359 22.54 -19.52 24.21
C PRO A 359 21.87 -20.74 23.57
N LEU A 360 20.54 -20.72 23.42
CA LEU A 360 19.79 -21.79 22.79
C LEU A 360 20.12 -21.89 21.29
N VAL A 361 20.14 -20.76 20.58
CA VAL A 361 20.49 -20.72 19.16
C VAL A 361 21.98 -21.02 18.93
N ASP A 362 22.87 -20.54 19.80
CA ASP A 362 24.29 -20.91 19.79
C ASP A 362 24.48 -22.42 20.04
N GLY A 363 23.58 -23.05 20.81
CA GLY A 363 23.50 -24.49 20.99
C GLY A 363 23.27 -25.27 19.68
N LEU A 364 22.46 -24.73 18.75
CA LEU A 364 22.31 -25.31 17.40
C LEU A 364 23.60 -25.19 16.58
N ALA A 365 24.30 -24.06 16.72
CA ALA A 365 25.59 -23.86 16.04
C ALA A 365 26.64 -24.86 16.51
N ARG A 366 26.68 -25.15 17.83
CA ARG A 366 27.54 -26.20 18.40
C ARG A 366 27.14 -27.59 17.92
N PHE A 367 25.83 -27.89 17.89
CA PHE A 367 25.30 -29.15 17.36
C PHE A 367 25.84 -29.43 15.95
N MET A 368 25.80 -28.44 15.06
CA MET A 368 26.32 -28.57 13.68
C MET A 368 27.81 -28.95 13.57
N SER A 369 28.62 -28.67 14.60
CA SER A 369 30.08 -28.89 14.60
C SER A 369 30.49 -30.26 15.18
N GLU A 370 29.55 -31.12 15.53
CA GLU A 370 29.82 -32.42 16.13
C GLU A 370 30.15 -33.52 15.10
N ARG A 371 30.92 -34.54 15.53
CA ARG A 371 31.60 -35.48 14.63
C ARG A 371 30.74 -36.60 14.03
N ASP A 372 29.48 -36.75 14.40
CA ASP A 372 28.64 -37.91 13.99
C ASP A 372 27.29 -37.55 13.36
N LEU A 373 27.16 -36.36 12.77
CA LEU A 373 25.91 -35.92 12.11
C LEU A 373 25.89 -36.20 10.61
N THR A 374 24.72 -36.58 10.09
CA THR A 374 24.47 -36.66 8.64
C THR A 374 24.42 -35.26 8.01
N ASP A 375 24.67 -35.16 6.71
CA ASP A 375 24.53 -33.88 5.99
C ASP A 375 23.09 -33.33 6.05
N ALA A 376 22.09 -34.21 6.16
CA ALA A 376 20.70 -33.81 6.37
C ALA A 376 20.50 -33.13 7.74
N ASP A 377 21.17 -33.61 8.79
CA ASP A 377 21.06 -33.03 10.14
C ASP A 377 21.81 -31.70 10.24
N ARG A 378 22.99 -31.59 9.61
CA ARG A 378 23.72 -30.32 9.56
C ARG A 378 22.96 -29.27 8.76
N ASN A 379 22.37 -29.65 7.63
CA ASN A 379 21.54 -28.76 6.83
C ASN A 379 20.27 -28.32 7.59
N TRP A 380 19.59 -29.26 8.25
CA TRP A 380 18.43 -28.93 9.09
C TRP A 380 18.80 -27.97 10.24
N ALA A 381 19.92 -28.21 10.93
CA ALA A 381 20.37 -27.35 12.02
C ALA A 381 20.76 -25.94 11.52
N ALA A 382 21.38 -25.83 10.34
CA ALA A 382 21.65 -24.54 9.70
C ALA A 382 20.35 -23.80 9.34
N ALA A 383 19.36 -24.49 8.76
CA ALA A 383 18.05 -23.92 8.43
C ALA A 383 17.25 -23.50 9.68
N THR A 384 17.34 -24.29 10.76
CA THR A 384 16.69 -23.98 12.03
C THR A 384 17.34 -22.78 12.72
N SER A 385 18.67 -22.71 12.71
CA SER A 385 19.44 -21.55 13.22
C SER A 385 19.07 -20.28 12.47
N PHE A 386 19.01 -20.37 11.13
CA PHE A 386 18.55 -19.29 10.27
C PHE A 386 17.17 -18.77 10.71
N ALA A 387 16.18 -19.66 10.85
CA ALA A 387 14.81 -19.29 11.21
C ALA A 387 14.69 -18.74 12.65
N ALA A 388 15.48 -19.24 13.59
CA ALA A 388 15.47 -18.78 14.98
C ALA A 388 16.05 -17.36 15.12
N TYR A 389 17.22 -17.07 14.51
CA TYR A 389 17.77 -15.71 14.50
C TYR A 389 16.86 -14.70 13.80
N ARG A 390 16.18 -15.13 12.72
CA ARG A 390 15.14 -14.35 12.05
C ARG A 390 14.01 -13.96 13.00
N CYS A 391 13.52 -14.92 13.78
CA CYS A 391 12.45 -14.69 14.76
C CYS A 391 12.90 -13.75 15.90
N LEU A 392 14.16 -13.84 16.33
CA LEU A 392 14.76 -12.90 17.29
C LEU A 392 14.92 -11.48 16.75
N GLY A 393 14.93 -11.32 15.42
CA GLY A 393 15.26 -10.04 14.77
C GLY A 393 16.77 -9.78 14.68
N ASP A 394 17.61 -10.81 14.92
CA ASP A 394 19.06 -10.74 14.75
C ASP A 394 19.43 -11.15 13.31
N MET A 395 19.50 -10.16 12.43
CA MET A 395 19.77 -10.40 11.02
C MET A 395 21.21 -10.83 10.73
N ARG A 396 22.18 -10.43 11.57
CA ARG A 396 23.60 -10.83 11.43
C ARG A 396 23.72 -12.34 11.66
N GLY A 397 23.07 -12.83 12.72
CA GLY A 397 22.96 -14.27 12.98
C GLY A 397 22.28 -14.99 11.82
N ALA A 398 21.12 -14.51 11.35
CA ALA A 398 20.39 -15.17 10.27
C ALA A 398 21.22 -15.30 8.98
N LEU A 399 21.81 -14.21 8.48
CA LEU A 399 22.57 -14.22 7.22
C LEU A 399 23.84 -15.09 7.27
N LYS A 400 24.49 -15.19 8.43
CA LYS A 400 25.62 -16.09 8.65
C LYS A 400 25.25 -17.55 8.38
N PHE A 401 24.15 -18.04 8.96
CA PHE A 401 23.70 -19.43 8.75
C PHE A 401 23.12 -19.65 7.35
N PHE A 402 22.55 -18.62 6.73
CA PHE A 402 22.17 -18.66 5.32
C PHE A 402 23.38 -18.92 4.41
N ARG A 403 24.45 -18.12 4.55
CA ARG A 403 25.67 -18.26 3.75
C ARG A 403 26.33 -19.62 3.96
N ARG A 404 26.38 -20.07 5.21
CA ARG A 404 26.90 -21.39 5.56
C ARG A 404 26.08 -22.51 4.91
N GLY A 405 24.75 -22.44 4.98
CA GLY A 405 23.85 -23.42 4.34
C GLY A 405 24.05 -23.50 2.83
N VAL A 406 24.16 -22.34 2.17
CA VAL A 406 24.41 -22.26 0.72
C VAL A 406 25.79 -22.80 0.34
N ASN A 407 26.85 -22.42 1.07
CA ASN A 407 28.22 -22.83 0.75
C ASN A 407 28.48 -24.31 1.04
N GLU A 408 27.97 -24.83 2.16
CA GLU A 408 28.25 -26.21 2.60
C GLU A 408 27.32 -27.24 1.93
N PHE A 409 26.06 -26.90 1.65
CA PHE A 409 25.06 -27.89 1.21
C PHE A 409 24.44 -27.61 -0.16
N ALA A 410 24.77 -26.48 -0.81
CA ALA A 410 24.18 -26.02 -2.07
C ALA A 410 22.62 -25.99 -2.07
N LYS A 411 22.01 -25.97 -0.88
CA LYS A 411 20.56 -25.93 -0.65
C LYS A 411 20.26 -24.73 0.23
N PRO A 412 19.34 -23.82 -0.16
CA PRO A 412 18.93 -22.73 0.71
C PRO A 412 18.02 -23.28 1.82
N PRO A 413 17.88 -22.56 2.96
CA PRO A 413 16.76 -22.78 3.86
C PRO A 413 15.44 -22.66 3.09
N ALA A 414 14.40 -23.40 3.50
CA ALA A 414 13.08 -23.43 2.85
C ALA A 414 12.43 -22.04 2.64
N ASP A 415 12.93 -21.01 3.33
CA ASP A 415 12.42 -19.64 3.34
C ASP A 415 13.38 -18.60 2.70
N LEU A 416 14.11 -18.93 1.62
CA LEU A 416 14.95 -17.97 0.88
C LEU A 416 14.18 -16.67 0.55
N GLU A 417 12.91 -16.82 0.19
CA GLU A 417 11.96 -15.76 -0.12
C GLU A 417 11.69 -14.82 1.07
N THR A 418 11.59 -15.36 2.29
CA THR A 418 11.39 -14.57 3.51
C THR A 418 12.65 -13.77 3.85
N VAL A 419 13.84 -14.31 3.59
CA VAL A 419 15.13 -13.61 3.80
C VAL A 419 15.20 -12.37 2.91
N ILE A 420 14.80 -12.55 1.66
CA ILE A 420 14.77 -11.50 0.62
C ILE A 420 13.77 -10.40 1.02
N GLN A 421 12.56 -10.76 1.45
CA GLN A 421 11.54 -9.81 1.91
C GLN A 421 11.96 -9.07 3.19
N MET A 422 12.67 -9.75 4.10
CA MET A 422 13.16 -9.13 5.34
C MET A 422 14.39 -8.26 5.12
N ALA A 423 15.30 -8.62 4.21
CA ALA A 423 16.38 -7.76 3.75
C ALA A 423 15.83 -6.48 3.09
N ALA A 424 14.77 -6.62 2.28
CA ALA A 424 14.01 -5.48 1.74
C ALA A 424 13.38 -4.60 2.84
N GLY A 425 12.77 -5.23 3.85
CA GLY A 425 12.16 -4.52 4.97
C GLY A 425 13.16 -3.80 5.88
N LEU A 426 14.39 -4.32 6.04
CA LEU A 426 15.46 -3.61 6.74
C LEU A 426 15.99 -2.43 5.93
N ALA A 427 16.15 -2.60 4.62
CA ALA A 427 16.52 -1.50 3.73
C ALA A 427 15.57 -0.31 3.89
N ASP A 428 14.29 -0.55 4.13
CA ASP A 428 13.28 0.49 4.32
C ASP A 428 13.26 1.09 5.74
N LYS A 429 13.60 0.30 6.78
CA LYS A 429 13.54 0.71 8.19
C LYS A 429 14.79 1.37 8.75
N THR A 430 15.98 1.09 8.20
CA THR A 430 17.19 1.79 8.62
C THR A 430 17.27 3.14 7.90
N GLU A 431 17.12 4.24 8.64
CA GLU A 431 17.80 5.49 8.31
C GLU A 431 19.28 5.15 8.19
N LEU A 432 19.75 4.97 6.96
CA LEU A 432 21.17 4.79 6.67
C LEU A 432 21.77 6.19 6.61
N PRO A 433 22.56 6.62 7.60
CA PRO A 433 23.29 7.87 7.47
C PRO A 433 24.23 7.76 6.24
N PRO A 434 24.30 8.79 5.39
CA PRO A 434 25.02 8.75 4.11
C PRO A 434 26.53 8.48 4.26
N ASP A 435 27.08 8.59 5.47
CA ASP A 435 28.53 8.74 5.68
C ASP A 435 29.20 7.56 6.42
N ARG A 436 28.51 6.44 6.68
CA ARG A 436 29.12 5.26 7.35
C ARG A 436 29.27 4.07 6.40
N GLN A 437 30.53 3.65 6.17
CA GLN A 437 30.85 2.35 5.57
C GLN A 437 30.18 1.22 6.36
N ILE A 438 29.36 0.42 5.68
CA ILE A 438 28.69 -0.74 6.27
C ILE A 438 29.62 -1.96 6.11
N THR A 439 30.16 -2.47 7.22
CA THR A 439 30.83 -3.78 7.30
C THR A 439 30.12 -4.66 8.34
N MET A 440 29.79 -5.92 8.02
CA MET A 440 29.23 -6.90 8.97
C MET A 440 29.38 -8.34 8.46
N GLY A 441 30.59 -8.89 8.49
CA GLY A 441 30.88 -10.30 8.22
C GLY A 441 31.27 -11.07 9.49
N GLU A 442 31.70 -12.32 9.30
CA GLU A 442 32.45 -13.11 10.30
C GLU A 442 33.90 -12.64 10.47
N SER A 443 34.40 -11.77 9.59
CA SER A 443 35.32 -10.70 9.99
C SER A 443 34.53 -9.40 9.96
N ASP A 444 34.93 -8.40 10.74
CA ASP A 444 34.32 -7.06 10.75
C ASP A 444 34.42 -6.30 9.39
N ALA A 445 34.55 -6.99 8.25
CA ALA A 445 34.80 -6.44 6.91
C ALA A 445 33.70 -6.65 5.83
N SER A 446 32.80 -7.66 5.86
CA SER A 446 31.83 -7.83 4.75
C SER A 446 30.42 -7.33 5.08
N GLY A 447 30.03 -6.13 4.63
CA GLY A 447 28.74 -5.48 4.92
C GLY A 447 27.46 -6.23 4.53
N LEU A 448 26.32 -5.82 5.10
CA LEU A 448 24.95 -6.24 4.75
C LEU A 448 24.70 -6.24 3.23
N LEU A 449 25.30 -5.28 2.52
CA LEU A 449 25.24 -5.15 1.07
C LEU A 449 25.85 -6.37 0.35
N ALA A 450 26.97 -6.89 0.86
CA ALA A 450 27.64 -8.04 0.28
C ALA A 450 26.82 -9.33 0.45
N ASP A 451 26.15 -9.48 1.60
CA ASP A 451 25.30 -10.63 1.89
C ASP A 451 24.01 -10.61 1.06
N VAL A 452 23.38 -9.44 0.91
CA VAL A 452 22.21 -9.28 0.03
C VAL A 452 22.60 -9.49 -1.43
N ALA A 453 23.75 -9.00 -1.87
CA ALA A 453 24.25 -9.24 -3.22
C ALA A 453 24.59 -10.72 -3.46
N PHE A 454 25.14 -11.42 -2.46
CA PHE A 454 25.37 -12.86 -2.51
C PHE A 454 24.06 -13.64 -2.65
N ALA A 455 23.06 -13.33 -1.81
CA ALA A 455 21.73 -13.94 -1.90
C ALA A 455 21.06 -13.69 -3.25
N ALA A 456 21.16 -12.46 -3.77
CA ALA A 456 20.64 -12.10 -5.08
C ALA A 456 21.33 -12.89 -6.21
N ARG A 457 22.67 -12.88 -6.26
CA ARG A 457 23.46 -13.65 -7.26
C ARG A 457 23.09 -15.13 -7.25
N TRP A 458 23.04 -15.73 -6.07
CA TRP A 458 22.68 -17.14 -5.95
C TRP A 458 21.25 -17.41 -6.45
N TYR A 459 20.27 -16.58 -6.07
CA TYR A 459 18.87 -16.74 -6.49
C TYR A 459 18.73 -16.70 -8.02
N PHE A 460 19.33 -15.71 -8.67
CA PHE A 460 19.20 -15.53 -10.12
C PHE A 460 19.93 -16.61 -10.91
N LYS A 461 21.11 -17.05 -10.44
CA LYS A 461 21.87 -18.13 -11.07
C LYS A 461 21.13 -19.48 -11.02
N ASN A 462 20.49 -19.79 -9.89
CA ASN A 462 19.86 -21.10 -9.66
C ASN A 462 18.37 -21.15 -10.04
N ASN A 463 17.75 -20.02 -10.38
CA ASN A 463 16.36 -19.96 -10.89
C ASN A 463 16.29 -19.35 -12.32
N PRO A 464 16.96 -19.96 -13.32
CA PRO A 464 17.11 -19.38 -14.66
C PRO A 464 15.81 -19.36 -15.48
N LYS A 465 14.74 -20.07 -15.11
CA LYS A 465 13.45 -20.01 -15.83
C LYS A 465 12.68 -18.69 -15.62
N GLY A 466 13.23 -17.76 -14.85
CA GLY A 466 12.64 -16.44 -14.66
C GLY A 466 11.46 -16.41 -13.67
N PRO A 467 10.91 -15.21 -13.43
CA PRO A 467 10.18 -14.83 -12.23
C PRO A 467 8.67 -15.12 -12.35
N THR A 468 8.29 -16.39 -12.35
CA THR A 468 6.88 -16.75 -12.13
C THR A 468 6.48 -16.67 -10.65
N SER A 469 7.44 -16.47 -9.74
CA SER A 469 7.13 -16.15 -8.34
C SER A 469 6.93 -14.64 -8.20
N SER A 470 5.89 -14.23 -7.48
CA SER A 470 5.51 -12.85 -7.15
C SER A 470 6.56 -12.05 -6.36
N TYR A 471 7.80 -12.54 -6.30
CA TYR A 471 8.81 -12.15 -5.30
C TYR A 471 10.16 -11.69 -5.88
N ALA A 472 10.40 -11.91 -7.19
CA ALA A 472 11.65 -11.44 -7.82
C ALA A 472 11.72 -9.91 -7.93
N GLU A 473 10.60 -9.24 -8.24
CA GLU A 473 10.53 -7.78 -8.34
C GLU A 473 10.81 -7.09 -6.99
N PRO A 474 10.25 -7.53 -5.85
CA PRO A 474 10.66 -7.06 -4.52
C PRO A 474 12.16 -7.17 -4.23
N LEU A 475 12.82 -8.29 -4.61
CA LEU A 475 14.26 -8.47 -4.43
C LEU A 475 15.05 -7.42 -5.23
N HIS A 476 14.68 -7.20 -6.49
CA HIS A 476 15.35 -6.20 -7.32
C HIS A 476 15.20 -4.79 -6.76
N HIS A 477 13.99 -4.43 -6.32
CA HIS A 477 13.77 -3.13 -5.71
C HIS A 477 14.54 -2.96 -4.41
N ALA A 478 14.65 -4.00 -3.59
CA ALA A 478 15.46 -3.98 -2.38
C ALA A 478 16.94 -3.75 -2.67
N VAL A 479 17.50 -4.51 -3.63
CA VAL A 479 18.89 -4.36 -4.07
C VAL A 479 19.12 -2.95 -4.64
N ASP A 480 18.26 -2.46 -5.54
CA ASP A 480 18.37 -1.12 -6.13
C ASP A 480 18.32 -0.02 -5.06
N ARG A 481 17.37 -0.10 -4.10
CA ARG A 481 17.27 0.84 -2.97
C ARG A 481 18.51 0.82 -2.08
N MET A 482 19.00 -0.36 -1.68
CA MET A 482 20.16 -0.49 -0.80
C MET A 482 21.44 0.06 -1.43
N TYR A 483 21.69 -0.29 -2.69
CA TYR A 483 22.86 0.22 -3.39
C TYR A 483 22.77 1.71 -3.72
N THR A 484 21.57 2.22 -3.99
CA THR A 484 21.34 3.66 -4.18
C THR A 484 21.58 4.44 -2.90
N ARG A 485 21.06 3.97 -1.75
CA ARG A 485 21.28 4.60 -0.45
C ARG A 485 22.74 4.54 0.00
N SER A 486 23.44 3.46 -0.31
CA SER A 486 24.87 3.34 0.02
C SER A 486 25.81 4.11 -0.92
N GLY A 487 25.29 4.79 -1.94
CA GLY A 487 26.09 5.52 -2.94
C GLY A 487 26.88 4.62 -3.90
N LYS A 488 26.75 3.29 -3.81
CA LYS A 488 27.50 2.31 -4.61
C LYS A 488 26.83 2.00 -5.95
N LEU A 489 26.42 3.04 -6.65
CA LEU A 489 25.67 2.94 -7.90
C LEU A 489 26.40 2.15 -9.00
N LEU A 490 27.72 2.27 -9.10
CA LEU A 490 28.49 1.51 -10.10
C LEU A 490 28.51 0.00 -9.83
N GLU A 491 28.58 -0.41 -8.55
CA GLU A 491 28.50 -1.83 -8.17
C GLU A 491 27.11 -2.40 -8.50
N LEU A 492 26.06 -1.61 -8.32
CA LEU A 492 24.69 -1.98 -8.68
C LEU A 492 24.52 -2.20 -10.18
N ALA A 493 25.01 -1.27 -11.02
CA ALA A 493 24.89 -1.41 -12.46
C ALA A 493 25.59 -2.68 -12.97
N ARG A 494 26.77 -3.01 -12.43
CA ARG A 494 27.49 -4.26 -12.74
C ARG A 494 26.74 -5.50 -12.28
N LEU A 495 26.19 -5.47 -11.06
CA LEU A 495 25.37 -6.57 -10.53
C LEU A 495 24.13 -6.81 -11.41
N ILE A 496 23.47 -5.74 -11.87
CA ILE A 496 22.33 -5.85 -12.78
C ILE A 496 22.75 -6.50 -14.10
N GLU A 497 23.87 -6.08 -14.69
CA GLU A 497 24.37 -6.69 -15.95
C GLU A 497 24.74 -8.17 -15.79
N GLU A 498 25.38 -8.53 -14.67
CA GLU A 498 25.72 -9.91 -14.33
C GLU A 498 24.44 -10.77 -14.21
N VAL A 499 23.46 -10.28 -13.46
CA VAL A 499 22.17 -10.98 -13.27
C VAL A 499 21.38 -11.12 -14.58
N VAL A 500 21.41 -10.10 -15.45
CA VAL A 500 20.74 -10.16 -16.76
C VAL A 500 21.44 -11.13 -17.71
N LYS A 501 22.77 -11.30 -17.59
CA LYS A 501 23.53 -12.26 -18.40
C LYS A 501 23.11 -13.71 -18.16
N ASP A 502 22.78 -14.06 -16.92
CA ASP A 502 22.40 -15.42 -16.52
C ASP A 502 20.90 -15.72 -16.72
N ALA A 503 20.09 -14.73 -17.09
CA ALA A 503 18.65 -14.88 -17.34
C ALA A 503 18.33 -15.00 -18.85
N PRO A 504 17.44 -15.92 -19.27
CA PRO A 504 17.11 -16.13 -20.69
C PRO A 504 16.47 -14.88 -21.32
N ALA A 505 16.77 -14.69 -22.60
CA ALA A 505 16.57 -13.48 -23.41
C ALA A 505 15.11 -12.99 -23.60
N ASN A 506 14.10 -13.58 -22.96
CA ASN A 506 12.70 -13.40 -23.34
C ASN A 506 11.79 -12.73 -22.29
N HIS A 507 12.34 -11.83 -21.46
CA HIS A 507 11.55 -11.17 -20.42
C HIS A 507 11.64 -9.63 -20.47
N ASP A 508 10.49 -8.96 -20.54
CA ASP A 508 10.34 -7.49 -20.50
C ASP A 508 11.01 -6.88 -19.24
N ILE A 509 11.05 -7.65 -18.15
CA ILE A 509 11.73 -7.28 -16.92
C ILE A 509 13.25 -7.23 -17.09
N SER A 510 13.86 -8.16 -17.85
CA SER A 510 15.30 -8.13 -18.15
C SER A 510 15.68 -6.92 -19.00
N ALA A 511 14.83 -6.55 -19.94
CA ALA A 511 14.99 -5.33 -20.74
C ALA A 511 14.91 -4.06 -19.86
N GLY A 512 13.90 -3.97 -18.99
CA GLY A 512 13.76 -2.88 -18.03
C GLY A 512 14.94 -2.77 -17.05
N ARG A 513 15.52 -3.91 -16.63
CA ARG A 513 16.73 -3.94 -15.78
C ARG A 513 17.95 -3.40 -16.50
N LYS A 514 18.16 -3.83 -17.76
CA LYS A 514 19.28 -3.34 -18.55
C LYS A 514 19.15 -1.84 -18.85
N TYR A 515 17.92 -1.37 -19.06
CA TYR A 515 17.61 0.06 -19.12
C TYR A 515 18.00 0.78 -17.82
N ARG A 516 17.64 0.24 -16.66
CA ARG A 516 18.03 0.78 -15.35
C ARG A 516 19.55 0.84 -15.15
N ALA A 517 20.29 -0.20 -15.56
CA ALA A 517 21.76 -0.17 -15.52
C ALA A 517 22.34 0.96 -16.37
N ALA A 518 21.78 1.19 -17.57
CA ALA A 518 22.18 2.32 -18.42
C ALA A 518 21.88 3.69 -17.80
N GLU A 519 20.72 3.87 -17.14
CA GLU A 519 20.41 5.10 -16.40
C GLU A 519 21.42 5.36 -15.28
N ILE A 520 21.82 4.30 -14.57
CA ILE A 520 22.82 4.40 -13.51
C ILE A 520 24.17 4.81 -14.10
N TYR A 521 24.62 4.16 -15.18
CA TYR A 521 25.86 4.54 -15.88
C TYR A 521 25.84 6.00 -16.35
N LEU A 522 24.71 6.48 -16.88
CA LEU A 522 24.54 7.89 -17.24
C LEU A 522 24.63 8.82 -16.03
N THR A 523 24.06 8.41 -14.89
CA THR A 523 24.08 9.17 -13.63
C THR A 523 25.49 9.31 -13.08
N VAL A 524 26.27 8.22 -13.10
CA VAL A 524 27.69 8.23 -12.69
C VAL A 524 28.65 8.71 -13.80
N SER A 525 28.12 9.28 -14.89
CA SER A 525 28.86 9.81 -16.03
C SER A 525 29.80 8.80 -16.73
N LYS A 526 29.47 7.51 -16.68
CA LYS A 526 30.10 6.44 -17.48
C LYS A 526 29.40 6.31 -18.83
N LEU A 527 29.56 7.33 -19.68
CA LEU A 527 28.81 7.49 -20.93
C LEU A 527 29.02 6.34 -21.93
N GLY A 528 30.25 5.83 -22.04
CA GLY A 528 30.55 4.67 -22.89
C GLY A 528 29.88 3.38 -22.44
N GLU A 529 29.79 3.14 -21.13
CA GLU A 529 29.09 1.98 -20.55
C GLU A 529 27.57 2.10 -20.75
N ALA A 530 27.01 3.31 -20.55
CA ALA A 530 25.62 3.60 -20.81
C ALA A 530 25.24 3.35 -22.29
N ARG A 531 26.07 3.85 -23.22
CA ARG A 531 25.87 3.66 -24.67
C ARG A 531 25.92 2.19 -25.04
N ARG A 532 26.93 1.44 -24.58
CA ARG A 532 27.04 -0.01 -24.80
C ARG A 532 25.81 -0.75 -24.29
N ALA A 533 25.37 -0.46 -23.06
CA ALA A 533 24.22 -1.10 -22.45
C ALA A 533 22.93 -0.83 -23.25
N LEU A 534 22.75 0.40 -23.76
CA LEU A 534 21.59 0.79 -24.56
C LEU A 534 21.59 0.19 -25.96
N THR A 535 22.73 0.18 -26.65
CA THR A 535 22.85 -0.49 -27.96
C THR A 535 22.56 -1.97 -27.85
N GLU A 536 23.06 -2.62 -26.79
CA GLU A 536 22.79 -4.02 -26.55
C GLU A 536 21.32 -4.27 -26.14
N LEU A 537 20.70 -3.35 -25.40
CA LEU A 537 19.26 -3.38 -25.10
C LEU A 537 18.43 -3.32 -26.37
N GLN A 538 18.77 -2.43 -27.31
CA GLN A 538 18.08 -2.32 -28.60
C GLN A 538 18.21 -3.59 -29.44
N ARG A 539 19.42 -4.18 -29.46
CA ARG A 539 19.70 -5.41 -30.20
C ARG A 539 18.94 -6.61 -29.65
N GLN A 540 18.90 -6.76 -28.33
CA GLN A 540 18.26 -7.90 -27.67
C GLN A 540 16.74 -7.74 -27.53
N TRP A 541 16.22 -6.51 -27.36
CA TRP A 541 14.80 -6.22 -27.12
C TRP A 541 14.27 -5.06 -27.98
N PRO A 542 13.82 -5.33 -29.21
CA PRO A 542 13.30 -4.30 -30.12
C PRO A 542 12.11 -3.49 -29.57
N SER A 543 11.31 -4.05 -28.66
CA SER A 543 10.18 -3.34 -28.02
C SER A 543 10.62 -2.17 -27.14
N TRP A 544 11.88 -2.15 -26.69
CA TRP A 544 12.46 -1.07 -25.89
C TRP A 544 13.20 -0.03 -26.72
N HIS A 545 13.24 -0.17 -28.05
CA HIS A 545 14.02 0.67 -28.93
C HIS A 545 13.75 2.17 -28.74
N GLU A 546 12.48 2.57 -28.72
CA GLU A 546 12.08 3.98 -28.53
C GLU A 546 12.53 4.55 -27.17
N ARG A 547 12.47 3.74 -26.09
CA ARG A 547 12.95 4.15 -24.76
C ARG A 547 14.46 4.25 -24.70
N ALA A 548 15.16 3.33 -25.37
CA ALA A 548 16.62 3.33 -25.44
C ALA A 548 17.14 4.54 -26.23
N GLU A 549 16.53 4.88 -27.37
CA GLU A 549 16.85 6.08 -28.14
C GLU A 549 16.68 7.37 -27.32
N LEU A 550 15.62 7.42 -26.52
CA LEU A 550 15.35 8.54 -25.63
C LEU A 550 16.50 8.74 -24.62
N LEU A 551 17.01 7.66 -23.99
CA LEU A 551 18.14 7.75 -23.05
C LEU A 551 19.49 7.96 -23.77
N LEU A 552 19.66 7.41 -24.96
CA LEU A 552 20.83 7.67 -25.82
C LEU A 552 20.93 9.16 -26.20
N ALA A 553 19.80 9.86 -26.34
CA ALA A 553 19.82 11.30 -26.54
C ALA A 553 20.33 12.06 -25.29
N ASP A 554 20.06 11.57 -24.08
CA ASP A 554 20.62 12.18 -22.86
C ASP A 554 22.13 11.91 -22.72
N VAL A 555 22.59 10.74 -23.18
CA VAL A 555 24.03 10.42 -23.29
C VAL A 555 24.68 11.40 -24.26
N ASP A 556 24.11 11.55 -25.46
CA ASP A 556 24.62 12.52 -26.45
C ASP A 556 24.56 13.94 -25.92
N ALA A 557 23.52 14.36 -25.19
CA ALA A 557 23.41 15.73 -24.69
C ALA A 557 24.57 16.13 -23.75
N LYS A 558 25.23 15.15 -23.12
CA LYS A 558 26.44 15.36 -22.30
C LYS A 558 27.74 15.43 -23.12
N GLU A 559 27.77 14.89 -24.34
CA GLU A 559 28.97 14.82 -25.21
C GLU A 559 28.87 15.81 -26.38
N ASP A 560 27.75 15.77 -27.12
CA ASP A 560 27.42 16.59 -28.28
C ASP A 560 25.92 16.91 -28.31
N VAL A 561 25.59 18.15 -27.93
CA VAL A 561 24.20 18.65 -27.93
C VAL A 561 23.57 18.65 -29.32
N LYS A 562 24.35 18.84 -30.40
CA LYS A 562 23.81 18.83 -31.77
C LYS A 562 23.40 17.41 -32.17
N ALA A 563 24.20 16.41 -31.82
CA ALA A 563 23.85 15.01 -32.04
C ALA A 563 22.58 14.63 -31.26
N ALA A 564 22.46 15.10 -30.01
CA ALA A 564 21.29 14.88 -29.17
C ALA A 564 20.01 15.49 -29.78
N ILE A 565 20.08 16.74 -30.25
CA ILE A 565 18.97 17.43 -30.91
C ILE A 565 18.53 16.65 -32.15
N LYS A 566 19.47 16.25 -33.01
CA LYS A 566 19.17 15.48 -34.23
C LYS A 566 18.49 14.14 -33.90
N ARG A 567 19.00 13.40 -32.89
CA ARG A 567 18.40 12.14 -32.43
C ARG A 567 16.98 12.37 -31.91
N LEU A 568 16.76 13.40 -31.10
CA LEU A 568 15.44 13.72 -30.55
C LEU A 568 14.44 14.16 -31.62
N GLN A 569 14.86 14.92 -32.64
CA GLN A 569 14.02 15.27 -33.79
C GLN A 569 13.55 14.02 -34.53
N GLN A 570 14.46 13.09 -34.83
CA GLN A 570 14.12 11.84 -35.51
C GLN A 570 13.19 10.97 -34.66
N LEU A 571 13.47 10.84 -33.36
CA LEU A 571 12.62 10.11 -32.43
C LEU A 571 11.24 10.76 -32.29
N HIS A 572 11.16 12.09 -32.20
CA HIS A 572 9.90 12.82 -32.11
C HIS A 572 9.06 12.67 -33.40
N ALA A 573 9.68 12.60 -34.56
CA ALA A 573 8.97 12.36 -35.82
C ALA A 573 8.43 10.92 -35.94
N THR A 574 9.13 9.92 -35.37
CA THR A 574 8.87 8.50 -35.64
C THR A 574 8.24 7.72 -34.48
N ALA A 575 8.30 8.26 -33.24
CA ALA A 575 7.85 7.55 -32.04
C ALA A 575 6.35 7.22 -32.09
N LYS A 576 6.05 5.93 -31.93
CA LYS A 576 4.67 5.42 -31.84
C LYS A 576 4.15 5.47 -30.40
N ASN A 577 5.02 5.36 -29.40
CA ASN A 577 4.63 5.47 -28.00
C ASN A 577 4.40 6.93 -27.60
N SER A 578 3.15 7.26 -27.22
CA SER A 578 2.77 8.63 -26.80
C SER A 578 3.56 9.17 -25.61
N ARG A 579 4.10 8.31 -24.74
CA ARG A 579 4.99 8.72 -23.65
C ARG A 579 6.37 9.11 -24.18
N VAL A 580 6.94 8.30 -25.06
CA VAL A 580 8.27 8.57 -25.65
C VAL A 580 8.20 9.79 -26.57
N TRP A 581 7.17 9.89 -27.41
CA TRP A 581 6.96 11.04 -28.30
C TRP A 581 6.93 12.37 -27.55
N PHE A 582 6.24 12.41 -26.42
CA PHE A 582 6.15 13.62 -25.61
C PHE A 582 7.48 13.91 -24.87
N ALA A 583 8.07 12.88 -24.26
CA ALA A 583 9.36 13.03 -23.56
C ALA A 583 10.48 13.47 -24.52
N SER A 584 10.47 13.00 -25.78
CA SER A 584 11.41 13.47 -26.79
C SER A 584 11.15 14.93 -27.16
N GLY A 585 9.88 15.35 -27.28
CA GLY A 585 9.50 16.74 -27.52
C GLY A 585 9.91 17.69 -26.39
N GLU A 586 9.71 17.31 -25.13
CA GLU A 586 10.13 18.12 -23.97
C GLU A 586 11.65 18.30 -23.92
N ARG A 587 12.41 17.22 -24.14
CA ARG A 587 13.89 17.28 -24.17
C ARG A 587 14.40 18.09 -25.34
N LEU A 588 13.80 17.89 -26.51
CA LEU A 588 14.14 18.63 -27.72
C LEU A 588 13.91 20.12 -27.52
N TYR A 589 12.74 20.51 -27.01
CA TYR A 589 12.41 21.89 -26.69
C TYR A 589 13.46 22.51 -25.74
N LYS A 590 13.79 21.81 -24.65
CA LYS A 590 14.75 22.29 -23.65
C LYS A 590 16.14 22.52 -24.26
N LEU A 591 16.65 21.56 -25.04
CA LEU A 591 17.95 21.70 -25.69
C LEU A 591 17.96 22.83 -26.73
N CYS A 592 16.90 22.97 -27.54
CA CYS A 592 16.77 24.07 -28.48
C CYS A 592 16.70 25.44 -27.77
N GLU A 593 16.00 25.53 -26.63
CA GLU A 593 15.94 26.74 -25.80
C GLU A 593 17.32 27.10 -25.22
N GLU A 594 18.04 26.11 -24.66
CA GLU A 594 19.41 26.29 -24.14
C GLU A 594 20.39 26.73 -25.23
N GLN A 595 20.22 26.23 -26.45
CA GLN A 595 21.00 26.61 -27.63
C GLN A 595 20.52 27.91 -28.31
N LYS A 596 19.50 28.60 -27.75
CA LYS A 596 18.88 29.81 -28.31
C LYS A 596 18.30 29.62 -29.73
N GLN A 597 17.96 28.38 -30.10
CA GLN A 597 17.26 28.04 -31.35
C GLN A 597 15.74 28.23 -31.15
N TRP A 598 15.32 29.49 -31.08
CA TRP A 598 13.95 29.86 -30.72
C TRP A 598 12.89 29.36 -31.70
N GLU A 599 13.19 29.37 -33.00
CA GLU A 599 12.25 28.91 -34.03
C GLU A 599 11.92 27.43 -33.91
N GLU A 600 12.95 26.59 -33.70
CA GLU A 600 12.79 25.15 -33.51
C GLU A 600 12.05 24.83 -32.20
N ALA A 601 12.40 25.53 -31.11
CA ALA A 601 11.70 25.40 -29.84
C ALA A 601 10.20 25.76 -29.96
N LEU A 602 9.87 26.86 -30.65
CA LEU A 602 8.49 27.27 -30.89
C LEU A 602 7.73 26.30 -31.81
N ALA A 603 8.40 25.71 -32.80
CA ALA A 603 7.80 24.70 -33.67
C ALA A 603 7.41 23.45 -32.88
N VAL A 604 8.33 22.91 -32.08
CA VAL A 604 8.08 21.76 -31.18
C VAL A 604 6.94 22.08 -30.22
N GLN A 605 6.90 23.29 -29.66
CA GLN A 605 5.82 23.75 -28.80
C GLN A 605 4.45 23.72 -29.49
N LYS A 606 4.37 24.24 -30.72
CA LYS A 606 3.13 24.27 -31.49
C LYS A 606 2.63 22.86 -31.85
N GLU A 607 3.54 21.94 -32.16
CA GLU A 607 3.20 20.54 -32.46
C GLU A 607 2.67 19.79 -31.23
N MET A 608 3.41 19.91 -30.12
CA MET A 608 3.07 19.30 -28.83
C MET A 608 1.70 19.76 -28.32
N GLY A 609 1.41 21.05 -28.50
CA GLY A 609 0.13 21.64 -28.12
C GLY A 609 -1.08 21.06 -28.85
N LYS A 610 -0.94 20.43 -30.03
CA LYS A 610 -2.09 19.91 -30.80
C LYS A 610 -2.62 18.55 -30.34
N ARG A 611 -1.81 17.72 -29.68
CA ARG A 611 -2.10 16.27 -29.51
C ARG A 611 -2.58 15.84 -28.12
N ASP A 612 -2.25 16.55 -27.03
CA ASP A 612 -2.61 16.12 -25.66
C ASP A 612 -2.79 17.28 -24.64
N HIS A 613 -4.04 17.67 -24.39
CA HIS A 613 -4.40 18.75 -23.47
C HIS A 613 -3.92 18.51 -22.01
N ARG A 614 -3.98 17.29 -21.48
CA ARG A 614 -3.59 17.00 -20.09
C ARG A 614 -2.11 17.27 -19.84
N ARG A 615 -1.28 17.03 -20.86
CA ARG A 615 0.16 17.29 -20.77
C ARG A 615 0.51 18.73 -21.14
N LEU A 616 -0.26 19.37 -22.02
CA LEU A 616 -0.19 20.81 -22.27
C LEU A 616 -0.38 21.62 -20.97
N LEU A 617 -1.34 21.22 -20.13
CA LEU A 617 -1.59 21.85 -18.84
C LEU A 617 -0.39 21.71 -17.88
N LYS A 618 0.18 20.51 -17.75
CA LYS A 618 1.40 20.28 -16.95
C LYS A 618 2.56 21.14 -17.42
N TRP A 619 2.71 21.31 -18.72
CA TRP A 619 3.77 22.12 -19.29
C TRP A 619 3.55 23.62 -19.04
N ALA A 620 2.31 24.10 -19.13
CA ALA A 620 1.95 25.48 -18.78
C ALA A 620 2.33 25.80 -17.32
N TYR A 621 2.04 24.88 -16.38
CA TYR A 621 2.49 25.01 -14.99
C TYR A 621 4.00 25.02 -14.84
N TRP A 622 4.71 24.13 -15.55
CA TRP A 622 6.17 24.11 -15.50
C TRP A 622 6.77 25.43 -15.99
N LYS A 623 6.26 25.99 -17.10
CA LYS A 623 6.70 27.31 -17.60
C LYS A 623 6.33 28.46 -16.66
N GLU A 624 5.15 28.41 -16.03
CA GLU A 624 4.73 29.39 -15.02
C GLU A 624 5.68 29.41 -13.81
N GLN A 625 6.16 28.24 -13.36
CA GLN A 625 7.11 28.10 -12.26
C GLN A 625 8.51 28.58 -12.59
N GLN A 626 8.97 28.47 -13.84
CA GLN A 626 10.31 28.92 -14.23
C GLN A 626 10.47 30.45 -14.32
N ALA A 627 9.42 31.23 -14.09
CA ALA A 627 9.38 32.69 -13.94
C ALA A 627 9.97 33.55 -15.09
N LYS A 628 10.62 32.98 -16.11
CA LYS A 628 11.36 33.76 -17.12
C LYS A 628 10.52 34.32 -18.27
N ARG A 629 9.33 33.77 -18.56
CA ARG A 629 8.44 34.23 -19.66
C ARG A 629 6.94 33.98 -19.35
N PRO A 630 6.29 34.79 -18.48
CA PRO A 630 4.87 34.61 -18.15
C PRO A 630 3.93 34.76 -19.36
N ALA A 631 4.35 35.46 -20.42
CA ALA A 631 3.62 35.56 -21.68
C ALA A 631 3.49 34.21 -22.43
N ASP A 632 4.54 33.38 -22.42
CA ASP A 632 4.51 32.07 -23.08
C ASP A 632 3.60 31.10 -22.32
N ALA A 633 3.66 31.13 -20.98
CA ALA A 633 2.77 30.35 -20.12
C ALA A 633 1.30 30.76 -20.33
N PHE A 634 1.02 32.06 -20.47
CA PHE A 634 -0.31 32.56 -20.82
C PHE A 634 -0.80 32.01 -22.17
N ALA A 635 0.07 31.96 -23.19
CA ALA A 635 -0.28 31.38 -24.49
C ALA A 635 -0.64 29.89 -24.38
N LEU A 636 0.11 29.12 -23.58
CA LEU A 636 -0.16 27.69 -23.33
C LEU A 636 -1.50 27.48 -22.59
N PHE A 637 -1.79 28.27 -21.55
CA PHE A 637 -3.10 28.21 -20.88
C PHE A 637 -4.25 28.64 -21.80
N SER A 638 -4.01 29.60 -22.70
CA SER A 638 -4.99 30.02 -23.71
C SER A 638 -5.28 28.92 -24.72
N GLN A 639 -4.25 28.23 -25.20
CA GLN A 639 -4.39 27.08 -26.08
C GLN A 639 -5.11 25.93 -25.37
N HIS A 640 -4.78 25.65 -24.11
CA HIS A 640 -5.47 24.64 -23.32
C HIS A 640 -6.95 24.97 -23.13
N ARG A 641 -7.27 26.23 -22.83
CA ARG A 641 -8.66 26.72 -22.72
C ARG A 641 -9.43 26.54 -24.02
N GLN A 642 -8.83 26.78 -25.18
CA GLN A 642 -9.47 26.54 -26.48
C GLN A 642 -9.82 25.05 -26.68
N GLN A 643 -8.95 24.14 -26.24
CA GLN A 643 -9.18 22.70 -26.36
C GLN A 643 -10.14 22.14 -25.30
N LYS A 644 -10.10 22.70 -24.08
CA LYS A 644 -10.94 22.33 -22.94
C LYS A 644 -11.50 23.57 -22.24
N PRO A 645 -12.57 24.16 -22.79
CA PRO A 645 -13.19 25.35 -22.18
C PRO A 645 -13.75 25.11 -20.77
N ASN A 646 -14.07 23.84 -20.42
CA ASN A 646 -14.67 23.46 -19.14
C ASN A 646 -13.65 23.13 -18.03
N ASP A 647 -12.38 23.50 -18.20
CA ASP A 647 -11.35 23.38 -17.17
C ASP A 647 -11.01 24.74 -16.55
N HIS A 648 -11.23 24.86 -15.23
CA HIS A 648 -10.98 26.08 -14.47
C HIS A 648 -9.48 26.40 -14.32
N GLU A 649 -8.61 25.39 -14.41
CA GLU A 649 -7.17 25.56 -14.21
C GLU A 649 -6.55 26.50 -15.25
N SER A 650 -7.12 26.52 -16.46
CA SER A 650 -6.66 27.43 -17.52
C SER A 650 -7.00 28.89 -17.23
N TYR A 651 -8.19 29.16 -16.69
CA TYR A 651 -8.59 30.51 -16.29
C TYR A 651 -7.74 31.00 -15.12
N MET A 652 -7.52 30.12 -14.13
CA MET A 652 -6.66 30.41 -12.99
C MET A 652 -5.21 30.66 -13.42
N GLY A 653 -4.66 29.82 -14.31
CA GLY A 653 -3.32 29.99 -14.87
C GLY A 653 -3.16 31.27 -15.69
N GLN A 654 -4.13 31.61 -16.52
CA GLN A 654 -4.18 32.88 -17.26
C GLN A 654 -4.18 34.08 -16.31
N ALA A 655 -5.05 34.08 -15.30
CA ALA A 655 -5.14 35.17 -14.33
C ALA A 655 -3.84 35.35 -13.53
N ARG A 656 -3.19 34.26 -13.11
CA ARG A 656 -1.88 34.33 -12.44
C ARG A 656 -0.77 34.85 -13.36
N CYS A 657 -0.73 34.40 -14.62
CA CYS A 657 0.24 34.90 -15.60
C CYS A 657 0.06 36.41 -15.86
N LEU A 658 -1.19 36.86 -16.01
CA LEU A 658 -1.51 38.29 -16.18
C LEU A 658 -1.17 39.11 -14.93
N THR A 659 -1.36 38.54 -13.74
CA THR A 659 -0.94 39.18 -12.47
C THR A 659 0.58 39.38 -12.43
N LYS A 660 1.37 38.38 -12.84
CA LYS A 660 2.84 38.51 -12.96
C LYS A 660 3.29 39.50 -14.03
N LEU A 661 2.46 39.72 -15.05
CA LEU A 661 2.67 40.73 -16.09
C LEU A 661 2.17 42.14 -15.69
N GLU A 662 1.74 42.32 -14.43
CA GLU A 662 1.14 43.56 -13.92
C GLU A 662 -0.11 44.04 -14.70
N ARG A 663 -0.77 43.14 -15.43
CA ARG A 663 -2.02 43.38 -16.18
C ARG A 663 -3.22 42.97 -15.34
N PHE A 664 -3.46 43.68 -14.25
CA PHE A 664 -4.42 43.29 -13.22
C PHE A 664 -5.88 43.36 -13.69
N GLU A 665 -6.25 44.34 -14.51
CA GLU A 665 -7.59 44.47 -15.08
C GLU A 665 -7.93 43.28 -15.98
N ASP A 666 -7.02 42.89 -16.86
CA ASP A 666 -7.20 41.72 -17.73
C ASP A 666 -7.28 40.42 -16.92
N ALA A 667 -6.48 40.32 -15.85
CA ALA A 667 -6.53 39.17 -14.94
C ALA A 667 -7.91 39.07 -14.26
N LEU A 668 -8.48 40.21 -13.86
CA LEU A 668 -9.81 40.27 -13.26
C LEU A 668 -10.89 39.88 -14.27
N GLU A 669 -10.78 40.37 -15.50
CA GLU A 669 -11.70 40.03 -16.59
C GLU A 669 -11.69 38.53 -16.87
N ILE A 670 -10.52 37.89 -16.94
CA ILE A 670 -10.41 36.44 -17.13
C ILE A 670 -11.10 35.67 -15.99
N CYS A 671 -10.93 36.10 -14.74
CA CYS A 671 -11.63 35.49 -13.61
C CYS A 671 -13.14 35.67 -13.71
N ASP A 672 -13.63 36.86 -14.10
CA ASP A 672 -15.05 37.15 -14.24
C ASP A 672 -15.69 36.37 -15.40
N VAL A 673 -14.99 36.24 -16.53
CA VAL A 673 -15.40 35.40 -17.67
C VAL A 673 -15.47 33.93 -17.22
N GLY A 674 -14.48 33.45 -16.48
CA GLY A 674 -14.52 32.10 -15.89
C GLY A 674 -15.71 31.91 -14.95
N CYS A 675 -15.99 32.89 -14.08
CA CYS A 675 -17.11 32.85 -13.14
C CYS A 675 -18.48 32.82 -13.83
N ARG A 676 -18.62 33.42 -15.01
CA ARG A 676 -19.83 33.37 -15.85
C ARG A 676 -19.94 32.06 -16.62
N HIS A 677 -18.80 31.50 -17.04
CA HIS A 677 -18.74 30.24 -17.80
C HIS A 677 -19.07 29.01 -16.93
N PHE A 678 -18.57 28.96 -15.71
CA PHE A 678 -18.78 27.81 -14.83
C PHE A 678 -20.10 27.90 -14.06
N PRO A 679 -20.88 26.80 -13.98
CA PRO A 679 -22.05 26.74 -13.10
C PRO A 679 -21.63 26.87 -11.62
N PRO A 680 -22.58 27.17 -10.72
CA PRO A 680 -22.32 27.19 -9.28
C PRO A 680 -21.67 25.88 -8.81
N GLY A 681 -20.58 26.00 -8.06
CA GLY A 681 -19.79 24.85 -7.61
C GLY A 681 -18.31 25.19 -7.42
N GLU A 682 -17.49 24.15 -7.27
CA GLU A 682 -16.07 24.27 -6.91
C GLU A 682 -15.25 25.18 -7.83
N LYS A 683 -15.42 25.02 -9.14
CA LYS A 683 -14.68 25.78 -10.14
C LYS A 683 -14.96 27.29 -10.03
N ARG A 684 -16.23 27.65 -9.83
CA ARG A 684 -16.68 29.04 -9.72
C ARG A 684 -16.23 29.67 -8.40
N ARG A 685 -16.28 28.95 -7.27
CA ARG A 685 -15.81 29.49 -5.98
C ARG A 685 -14.31 29.80 -5.98
N LEU A 686 -13.48 28.96 -6.62
CA LEU A 686 -12.03 29.20 -6.72
C LEU A 686 -11.71 30.47 -7.53
N LEU A 687 -12.43 30.69 -8.63
CA LEU A 687 -12.28 31.90 -9.46
C LEU A 687 -12.80 33.16 -8.76
N LEU A 688 -13.91 33.07 -8.01
CA LEU A 688 -14.43 34.17 -7.18
C LEU A 688 -13.47 34.54 -6.05
N LEU A 689 -12.84 33.54 -5.43
CA LEU A 689 -11.83 33.77 -4.40
C LEU A 689 -10.63 34.52 -5.00
N GLN A 690 -10.14 34.06 -6.15
CA GLN A 690 -9.01 34.69 -6.85
C GLN A 690 -9.32 36.13 -7.27
N SER A 691 -10.51 36.40 -7.83
CA SER A 691 -10.91 37.76 -8.20
C SER A 691 -11.05 38.68 -6.99
N GLY A 692 -11.54 38.17 -5.85
CA GLY A 692 -11.58 38.89 -4.58
C GLY A 692 -10.18 39.30 -4.10
N TRP A 693 -9.22 38.37 -4.12
CA TRP A 693 -7.84 38.65 -3.73
C TRP A 693 -7.12 39.62 -4.68
N LEU A 694 -7.37 39.53 -5.98
CA LEU A 694 -6.83 40.45 -6.97
C LEU A 694 -7.34 41.88 -6.74
N CYS A 695 -8.64 42.04 -6.46
CA CYS A 695 -9.23 43.33 -6.11
C CYS A 695 -8.63 43.93 -4.83
N LEU A 696 -8.39 43.09 -3.82
CA LEU A 696 -7.88 43.51 -2.52
C LEU A 696 -6.40 43.88 -2.54
N ARG A 697 -5.55 43.04 -3.15
CA ARG A 697 -4.08 43.19 -3.10
C ARG A 697 -3.58 44.13 -4.18
N GLN A 698 -3.88 43.82 -5.44
CA GLN A 698 -3.26 44.47 -6.58
C GLN A 698 -4.01 45.75 -6.99
N LEU A 699 -5.33 45.66 -7.14
CA LEU A 699 -6.15 46.80 -7.60
C LEU A 699 -6.51 47.80 -6.49
N LYS A 700 -6.31 47.42 -5.21
CA LYS A 700 -6.66 48.23 -4.01
C LYS A 700 -8.14 48.71 -4.01
N ARG A 701 -9.03 47.97 -4.69
CA ARG A 701 -10.48 48.23 -4.79
C ARG A 701 -11.23 47.53 -3.67
N TYR A 702 -11.14 48.08 -2.47
CA TYR A 702 -11.59 47.41 -1.25
C TYR A 702 -13.11 47.17 -1.19
N GLN A 703 -13.92 48.08 -1.73
CA GLN A 703 -15.39 47.91 -1.78
C GLN A 703 -15.79 46.74 -2.70
N GLU A 704 -15.13 46.62 -3.85
CA GLU A 704 -15.34 45.52 -4.78
C GLU A 704 -14.87 44.17 -4.20
N ALA A 705 -13.75 44.17 -3.48
CA ALA A 705 -13.26 43.00 -2.77
C ALA A 705 -14.23 42.55 -1.67
N GLU A 706 -14.76 43.47 -0.85
CA GLU A 706 -15.80 43.19 0.15
C GLU A 706 -17.01 42.50 -0.50
N LYS A 707 -17.53 43.06 -1.60
CA LYS A 707 -18.69 42.50 -2.31
C LYS A 707 -18.43 41.09 -2.83
N ARG A 708 -17.23 40.84 -3.38
CA ARG A 708 -16.84 39.51 -3.90
C ARG A 708 -16.70 38.48 -2.78
N PHE A 709 -16.02 38.81 -1.68
CA PHE A 709 -15.87 37.89 -0.55
C PHE A 709 -17.21 37.63 0.16
N ARG A 710 -18.02 38.66 0.41
CA ARG A 710 -19.37 38.48 0.99
C ARG A 710 -20.26 37.65 0.07
N GLY A 711 -20.23 37.90 -1.24
CA GLY A 711 -20.96 37.11 -2.23
C GLY A 711 -20.53 35.64 -2.27
N LEU A 712 -19.23 35.36 -2.12
CA LEU A 712 -18.70 34.00 -2.02
C LEU A 712 -19.22 33.30 -0.76
N LEU A 713 -19.12 33.97 0.40
CA LEU A 713 -19.57 33.42 1.69
C LEU A 713 -21.09 33.19 1.73
N THR A 714 -21.89 34.04 1.09
CA THR A 714 -23.34 33.84 0.98
C THR A 714 -23.69 32.69 0.03
N ALA A 715 -23.00 32.59 -1.11
CA ALA A 715 -23.31 31.57 -2.11
C ALA A 715 -22.77 30.17 -1.72
N TYR A 716 -21.71 30.11 -0.93
CA TYR A 716 -21.03 28.89 -0.51
C TYR A 716 -20.66 28.94 0.98
N PRO A 717 -21.65 28.83 1.88
CA PRO A 717 -21.36 28.63 3.30
C PRO A 717 -20.69 27.25 3.46
N ASP A 718 -19.63 27.19 4.28
CA ASP A 718 -18.93 25.95 4.67
C ASP A 718 -18.16 25.20 3.54
N THR A 719 -17.19 25.87 2.91
CA THR A 719 -16.22 25.24 2.01
C THR A 719 -14.77 25.37 2.50
N THR A 720 -13.87 24.63 1.84
CA THR A 720 -12.42 24.70 2.07
C THR A 720 -11.85 26.12 1.90
N GLU A 721 -12.51 26.95 1.09
CA GLU A 721 -12.12 28.33 0.81
C GLU A 721 -12.74 29.33 1.79
N THR A 722 -13.75 28.95 2.57
CA THR A 722 -14.47 29.84 3.51
C THR A 722 -13.50 30.58 4.43
N PRO A 723 -12.51 29.93 5.09
CA PRO A 723 -11.56 30.66 5.93
C PRO A 723 -10.71 31.70 5.18
N SER A 724 -10.41 31.44 3.90
CA SER A 724 -9.65 32.37 3.05
C SER A 724 -10.52 33.57 2.63
N ALA A 725 -11.80 33.32 2.34
CA ALA A 725 -12.75 34.37 1.99
C ALA A 725 -13.12 35.25 3.20
N GLU A 726 -13.24 34.67 4.40
CA GLU A 726 -13.42 35.41 5.66
C GLU A 726 -12.23 36.32 5.96
N GLU A 727 -11.01 35.82 5.80
CA GLU A 727 -9.80 36.64 5.91
C GLU A 727 -9.80 37.80 4.91
N GLY A 728 -10.13 37.51 3.65
CA GLY A 728 -10.26 38.52 2.60
C GLY A 728 -11.30 39.59 2.93
N LEU A 729 -12.46 39.18 3.45
CA LEU A 729 -13.52 40.09 3.89
C LEU A 729 -13.05 40.97 5.06
N ILE A 730 -12.46 40.38 6.10
CA ILE A 730 -11.94 41.10 7.28
C ILE A 730 -10.89 42.13 6.86
N ARG A 731 -9.93 41.74 6.00
CA ARG A 731 -8.91 42.66 5.46
C ARG A 731 -9.57 43.81 4.71
N SER A 732 -10.57 43.52 3.88
CA SER A 732 -11.31 44.53 3.11
C SER A 732 -12.04 45.52 4.03
N LEU A 733 -12.73 45.02 5.05
CA LEU A 733 -13.45 45.84 6.04
C LEU A 733 -12.51 46.76 6.83
N ASN A 734 -11.36 46.25 7.27
CA ASN A 734 -10.33 47.06 7.93
C ASN A 734 -9.80 48.18 7.03
N ARG A 735 -9.57 47.90 5.74
CA ARG A 735 -9.14 48.93 4.77
C ARG A 735 -10.21 49.97 4.48
N LEU A 736 -11.48 49.61 4.64
CA LEU A 736 -12.63 50.52 4.49
C LEU A 736 -12.96 51.30 5.76
N GLY A 737 -12.23 51.11 6.86
CA GLY A 737 -12.51 51.77 8.15
C GLY A 737 -13.67 51.14 8.94
N LYS A 738 -14.23 50.02 8.48
CA LYS A 738 -15.33 49.29 9.15
C LYS A 738 -14.79 48.40 10.28
N HIS A 739 -14.05 49.00 11.21
CA HIS A 739 -13.28 48.28 12.22
C HIS A 739 -14.13 47.50 13.24
N ALA A 740 -15.32 48.00 13.58
CA ALA A 740 -16.23 47.30 14.48
C ALA A 740 -16.73 45.96 13.90
N GLU A 741 -17.10 45.95 12.62
CA GLU A 741 -17.53 44.74 11.91
C GLU A 741 -16.36 43.76 11.73
N ALA A 742 -15.18 44.28 11.33
CA ALA A 742 -13.96 43.46 11.22
C ALA A 742 -13.59 42.80 12.57
N LEU A 743 -13.70 43.53 13.68
CA LEU A 743 -13.45 43.02 15.03
C LEU A 743 -14.40 41.87 15.39
N ALA A 744 -15.71 42.03 15.09
CA ALA A 744 -16.69 40.99 15.36
C ALA A 744 -16.38 39.70 14.58
N LEU A 745 -16.10 39.81 13.28
CA LEU A 745 -15.75 38.67 12.44
C LEU A 745 -14.43 38.00 12.86
N CYS A 746 -13.41 38.78 13.22
CA CYS A 746 -12.16 38.25 13.75
C CYS A 746 -12.38 37.40 15.02
N LYS A 747 -13.23 37.86 15.95
CA LYS A 747 -13.54 37.13 17.18
C LYS A 747 -14.28 35.83 16.89
N VAL A 748 -15.28 35.87 16.02
CA VAL A 748 -16.01 34.66 15.58
C VAL A 748 -15.04 33.66 14.96
N PHE A 749 -14.22 34.09 14.00
CA PHE A 749 -13.22 33.23 13.36
C PHE A 749 -12.26 32.60 14.37
N LEU A 750 -11.68 33.39 15.27
CA LEU A 750 -10.70 32.90 16.22
C LEU A 750 -11.30 31.98 17.29
N SER A 751 -12.61 32.12 17.57
CA SER A 751 -13.33 31.20 18.47
C SER A 751 -13.61 29.84 17.82
N ALA A 752 -13.90 29.82 16.52
CA ALA A 752 -14.18 28.59 15.78
C ALA A 752 -12.91 27.89 15.27
N HIS A 753 -11.85 28.67 14.97
CA HIS A 753 -10.68 28.21 14.20
C HIS A 753 -9.36 28.72 14.80
N SER A 754 -9.20 28.60 16.12
CA SER A 754 -8.05 29.16 16.87
C SER A 754 -6.67 28.69 16.41
N ASP A 755 -6.60 27.47 15.85
CA ASP A 755 -5.38 26.77 15.43
C ASP A 755 -5.28 26.58 13.90
N HIS A 756 -6.20 27.20 13.13
CA HIS A 756 -6.16 27.17 11.67
C HIS A 756 -4.96 27.97 11.12
N ALA A 757 -4.44 27.59 9.95
CA ALA A 757 -3.26 28.22 9.34
C ALA A 757 -3.40 29.75 9.14
N ARG A 758 -4.63 30.24 8.96
CA ARG A 758 -4.93 31.68 8.81
C ARG A 758 -5.08 32.43 10.15
N ALA A 759 -5.12 31.74 11.29
CA ALA A 759 -5.39 32.36 12.58
C ALA A 759 -4.34 33.41 13.00
N LEU A 760 -3.09 33.31 12.51
CA LEU A 760 -2.08 34.35 12.74
C LEU A 760 -2.41 35.63 11.97
N ALA A 761 -2.78 35.52 10.69
CA ALA A 761 -3.20 36.65 9.87
C ALA A 761 -4.46 37.33 10.43
N ILE A 762 -5.43 36.54 10.92
CA ILE A 762 -6.65 37.08 11.55
C ILE A 762 -6.33 37.82 12.85
N ARG A 763 -5.37 37.36 13.66
CA ARG A 763 -4.92 38.10 14.85
C ARG A 763 -4.27 39.44 14.48
N GLN A 764 -3.49 39.50 13.41
CA GLN A 764 -2.95 40.76 12.90
C GLN A 764 -4.08 41.72 12.47
N GLN A 765 -5.09 41.20 11.76
CA GLN A 765 -6.25 42.00 11.37
C GLN A 765 -7.09 42.45 12.58
N LEU A 766 -7.19 41.64 13.63
CA LEU A 766 -7.83 42.02 14.88
C LEU A 766 -7.06 43.14 15.59
N ALA A 767 -5.72 43.09 15.60
CA ALA A 767 -4.89 44.17 16.15
C ALA A 767 -5.10 45.49 15.37
N LEU A 768 -5.16 45.44 14.03
CA LEU A 768 -5.47 46.60 13.20
C LEU A 768 -6.88 47.14 13.46
N ALA A 769 -7.86 46.27 13.68
CA ALA A 769 -9.22 46.68 14.05
C ALA A 769 -9.26 47.36 15.43
N TYR A 770 -8.50 46.85 16.41
CA TYR A 770 -8.37 47.49 17.72
C TYR A 770 -7.73 48.88 17.63
N VAL A 771 -6.66 49.02 16.83
CA VAL A 771 -6.03 50.33 16.56
C VAL A 771 -7.04 51.30 15.95
N GLY A 772 -7.82 50.86 14.95
CA GLY A 772 -8.86 51.69 14.31
C GLY A 772 -10.00 52.09 15.25
N LEU A 773 -10.19 51.39 16.37
CA LEU A 773 -11.15 51.72 17.42
C LEU A 773 -10.53 52.46 18.63
N GLY A 774 -9.25 52.86 18.54
CA GLY A 774 -8.54 53.54 19.62
C GLY A 774 -8.07 52.63 20.77
N LYS A 775 -8.23 51.31 20.65
CA LYS A 775 -7.87 50.30 21.67
C LYS A 775 -6.44 49.80 21.48
N VAL A 776 -5.49 50.73 21.54
CA VAL A 776 -4.10 50.45 21.15
C VAL A 776 -3.40 49.51 22.14
N LYS A 777 -3.72 49.59 23.43
CA LYS A 777 -3.12 48.72 24.46
C LYS A 777 -3.47 47.26 24.21
N GLU A 778 -4.74 46.98 23.96
CA GLU A 778 -5.25 45.64 23.65
C GLU A 778 -4.66 45.10 22.34
N ALA A 779 -4.35 45.97 21.38
CA ALA A 779 -3.68 45.58 20.14
C ALA A 779 -2.23 45.12 20.37
N ILE A 780 -1.49 45.81 21.25
CA ILE A 780 -0.11 45.41 21.62
C ILE A 780 -0.11 44.07 22.34
N GLU A 781 -0.94 43.94 23.38
CA GLU A 781 -1.05 42.71 24.17
C GLU A 781 -1.42 41.50 23.29
N LEU A 782 -2.36 41.69 22.35
CA LEU A 782 -2.76 40.63 21.41
C LEU A 782 -1.60 40.16 20.52
N LEU A 783 -0.78 41.08 20.01
CA LEU A 783 0.36 40.73 19.16
C LEU A 783 1.48 40.06 19.96
N GLU A 784 1.75 40.52 21.18
CA GLU A 784 2.71 39.88 22.09
C GLU A 784 2.29 38.46 22.44
N GLN A 785 1.00 38.25 22.75
CA GLN A 785 0.43 36.92 22.97
C GLN A 785 0.54 36.04 21.72
N ALA A 786 0.34 36.60 20.52
CA ALA A 786 0.47 35.85 19.27
C ALA A 786 1.92 35.38 19.03
N ILE A 787 2.91 36.25 19.28
CA ILE A 787 4.34 35.90 19.17
C ILE A 787 4.69 34.76 20.15
N ALA A 788 4.21 34.85 21.40
CA ALA A 788 4.44 33.82 22.41
C ALA A 788 3.74 32.49 22.07
N LYS A 789 2.45 32.52 21.69
CA LYS A 789 1.66 31.32 21.37
C LYS A 789 2.23 30.55 20.18
N HIS A 790 2.66 31.26 19.13
CA HIS A 790 3.19 30.66 17.90
C HIS A 790 4.70 30.40 17.96
N LYS A 791 5.36 30.65 19.11
CA LYS A 791 6.80 30.49 19.30
C LYS A 791 7.62 31.15 18.18
N LEU A 792 7.17 32.33 17.73
CA LEU A 792 7.84 33.04 16.65
C LEU A 792 9.19 33.56 17.15
N ASP A 793 10.24 33.36 16.34
CA ASP A 793 11.55 33.93 16.62
C ASP A 793 11.47 35.46 16.53
N ARG A 794 11.75 36.13 17.65
CA ARG A 794 11.76 37.59 17.73
C ARG A 794 12.84 38.21 16.85
N GLY A 795 13.91 37.47 16.53
CA GLY A 795 14.94 37.90 15.60
C GLY A 795 14.55 37.74 14.12
N ASN A 796 13.46 37.04 13.82
CA ASN A 796 13.03 36.73 12.46
C ASN A 796 11.50 36.66 12.33
N LEU A 797 10.83 37.78 12.64
CA LEU A 797 9.38 37.88 12.50
C LEU A 797 8.97 38.02 11.02
N PRO A 798 7.80 37.46 10.62
CA PRO A 798 7.27 37.67 9.27
C PRO A 798 7.07 39.16 8.94
N PRO A 799 7.27 39.58 7.68
CA PRO A 799 7.23 41.00 7.30
C PRO A 799 5.86 41.65 7.60
N GLU A 800 4.75 40.93 7.45
CA GLU A 800 3.43 41.48 7.79
C GLU A 800 3.22 41.67 9.30
N MET A 801 3.89 40.86 10.12
CA MET A 801 3.86 41.01 11.57
C MET A 801 4.62 42.26 12.00
N LEU A 802 5.82 42.46 11.46
CA LEU A 802 6.63 43.65 11.72
C LEU A 802 5.93 44.94 11.26
N LEU A 803 5.31 44.95 10.07
CA LEU A 803 4.50 46.09 9.62
C LEU A 803 3.32 46.35 10.57
N THR A 804 2.66 45.30 11.05
CA THR A 804 1.54 45.46 12.00
C THR A 804 2.02 46.04 13.33
N LEU A 805 3.13 45.54 13.89
CA LEU A 805 3.75 46.10 15.09
C LEU A 805 4.16 47.57 14.90
N ALA A 806 4.78 47.89 13.75
CA ALA A 806 5.13 49.27 13.42
C ALA A 806 3.91 50.20 13.42
N ARG A 807 2.77 49.75 12.87
CA ARG A 807 1.50 50.50 12.89
C ARG A 807 0.92 50.66 14.29
N VAL A 808 0.95 49.60 15.10
CA VAL A 808 0.42 49.65 16.47
C VAL A 808 1.25 50.60 17.33
N HIS A 809 2.58 50.55 17.25
CA HIS A 809 3.45 51.46 17.99
C HIS A 809 3.37 52.90 17.49
N LEU A 810 3.15 53.11 16.19
CA LEU A 810 2.89 54.45 15.66
C LEU A 810 1.59 55.01 16.26
N ALA A 811 0.54 54.18 16.38
CA ALA A 811 -0.72 54.56 17.01
C ALA A 811 -0.62 54.75 18.53
N SER A 812 0.34 54.08 19.20
CA SER A 812 0.58 54.28 20.64
C SER A 812 1.40 55.54 20.95
N GLY A 813 1.89 56.24 19.92
CA GLY A 813 2.78 57.40 20.05
C GLY A 813 4.26 57.04 20.22
N ASP A 814 4.62 55.75 20.26
CA ASP A 814 6.00 55.29 20.37
C ASP A 814 6.66 55.26 18.97
N LYS A 815 6.93 56.47 18.45
CA LYS A 815 7.55 56.67 17.13
C LYS A 815 8.91 55.97 17.00
N ALA A 816 9.65 55.82 18.10
CA ALA A 816 10.95 55.16 18.13
C ALA A 816 10.84 53.67 17.83
N LYS A 817 9.96 52.94 18.54
CA LYS A 817 9.71 51.51 18.26
C LYS A 817 9.07 51.30 16.90
N ALA A 818 8.14 52.17 16.52
CA ALA A 818 7.53 52.10 15.19
C ALA A 818 8.57 52.22 14.07
N ALA A 819 9.52 53.16 14.19
CA ALA A 819 10.61 53.32 13.24
C ALA A 819 11.57 52.13 13.23
N ALA A 820 11.87 51.53 14.38
CA ALA A 820 12.72 50.36 14.48
C ALA A 820 12.14 49.15 13.71
N PHE A 821 10.87 48.81 13.97
CA PHE A 821 10.20 47.72 13.25
C PHE A 821 10.06 48.02 11.75
N ALA A 822 9.78 49.28 11.38
CA ALA A 822 9.65 49.66 9.98
C ALA A 822 10.99 49.55 9.21
N LYS A 823 12.11 49.94 9.84
CA LYS A 823 13.45 49.76 9.27
C LYS A 823 13.80 48.29 9.09
N GLU A 824 13.47 47.46 10.07
CA GLU A 824 13.73 46.02 10.02
C GLU A 824 13.07 45.34 8.80
N VAL A 825 11.81 45.69 8.48
CA VAL A 825 11.14 45.17 7.27
C VAL A 825 11.88 45.60 6.01
N ILE A 826 12.27 46.87 5.90
CA ILE A 826 12.93 47.41 4.71
C ILE A 826 14.31 46.78 4.53
N GLU A 827 15.08 46.63 5.61
CA GLU A 827 16.41 46.03 5.58
C GLU A 827 16.37 44.56 5.18
N LYS A 828 15.47 43.77 5.78
CA LYS A 828 15.39 42.32 5.55
C LYS A 828 14.65 41.93 4.27
N HIS A 829 13.65 42.71 3.84
CA HIS A 829 12.71 42.31 2.78
C HIS A 829 12.66 43.25 1.57
N SER A 830 13.52 44.28 1.47
CA SER A 830 13.53 45.20 0.31
C SER A 830 13.79 44.54 -1.05
N LYS A 831 14.43 43.37 -1.07
CA LYS A 831 14.74 42.59 -2.29
C LYS A 831 13.78 41.42 -2.51
N ASP A 832 12.84 41.20 -1.60
CA ASP A 832 11.87 40.12 -1.67
C ASP A 832 10.67 40.58 -2.52
N GLU A 833 10.52 40.00 -3.72
CA GLU A 833 9.41 40.33 -4.63
C GLU A 833 8.05 40.03 -3.98
N ASP A 834 7.95 38.99 -3.16
CA ASP A 834 6.72 38.61 -2.49
C ASP A 834 6.33 39.58 -1.36
N ALA A 835 7.29 40.37 -0.87
CA ALA A 835 7.09 41.38 0.17
C ALA A 835 7.01 42.83 -0.35
N LYS A 836 7.05 43.05 -1.67
CA LYS A 836 7.10 44.39 -2.31
C LYS A 836 6.03 45.35 -1.80
N ASP A 837 4.77 44.89 -1.70
CA ASP A 837 3.65 45.69 -1.20
C ASP A 837 3.81 46.06 0.29
N THR A 838 4.25 45.10 1.10
CA THR A 838 4.48 45.27 2.54
C THR A 838 5.60 46.27 2.78
N VAL A 839 6.67 46.22 1.98
CA VAL A 839 7.79 47.18 2.04
C VAL A 839 7.32 48.58 1.64
N GLU A 840 6.53 48.72 0.57
CA GLU A 840 5.97 50.02 0.15
C GLU A 840 5.11 50.64 1.26
N GLU A 841 4.25 49.85 1.89
CA GLU A 841 3.43 50.31 3.01
C GLU A 841 4.25 50.65 4.24
N THR A 842 5.33 49.91 4.49
CA THR A 842 6.22 50.17 5.61
C THR A 842 6.97 51.48 5.44
N ARG A 843 7.36 51.86 4.22
CA ARG A 843 7.96 53.17 3.94
C ARG A 843 7.03 54.32 4.35
N LYS A 844 5.73 54.21 4.06
CA LYS A 844 4.72 55.21 4.48
C LYS A 844 4.57 55.30 5.99
N VAL A 845 4.70 54.18 6.70
CA VAL A 845 4.70 54.16 8.18
C VAL A 845 5.98 54.84 8.71
N LEU A 846 7.14 54.55 8.14
CA LEU A 846 8.42 55.17 8.49
C LEU A 846 8.47 56.67 8.20
N GLU A 847 7.76 57.15 7.17
CA GLU A 847 7.63 58.58 6.93
C GLU A 847 6.82 59.28 8.02
N LYS A 848 5.76 58.63 8.53
CA LYS A 848 4.91 59.17 9.61
C LYS A 848 5.59 59.18 10.99
N THR A 849 6.70 58.46 11.16
CA THR A 849 7.48 58.49 12.42
C THR A 849 8.48 59.64 12.45
N LYS A 850 8.82 60.23 11.30
CA LYS A 850 9.52 61.51 11.21
C LYS A 850 8.55 62.63 11.61
#